data_AF-A0AAD3T749-F1
#
_entry.id   AF-A0AAD3T749-F1
#
_cell.length_a   1.000
_cell.length_b   1.000
_cell.length_c   1.000
_cell.angle_alpha   90.00
_cell.angle_beta   90.00
_cell.angle_gamma   90.00
#
_symmetry.space_group_name_H-M   'P 1'
#
loop_
_entity.id
_entity.type
_entity.pdbx_description
1 polymer ?
#
loop_
_entity_poly.entity_id
_entity_poly.type
_entity_poly.pdbx_seq_one_letter_code
_entity_poly.pdbx_strand_id
1 'polypeptide(L)'
;MFVFLTTVVCELLIGHCCARMHSVAKQVDHGGSPAVALRVTDKEVVMDNGILQVTFLKPQGFVTAIKFGGLENLLEIRNEETNRGYWDIVWGEPASGNSSIEADGCGPTLCQYKESWLVVGTGFKIIKEDENHAEISFMTTWSSVIQNSSSNNHGLPLNVDRRFIMLRGCSGFYSYGIFERKKGWPAIDIAQIRAVYKLQRDKFHYMALSDKIQRVMPMPEDRETGEPLAYKEAVLLTHPINPTLKGEVDDKYQYSCEDKDNKVHGWISFNAQVGFWVITPSNEFRSAGPLKQDLTSHVGPTTLAMFHSNHYAGKDLAMSFQQGEPWKKVFGPFLVHLNSVPPHEDPLKLWRQAEEKMIVETKSWPYHFPASEDFPKSNQRGSVEGRLLVHDRFLNENPKPGSFAWVGLAAPGKAGSWQRETKGYQFWVQADKSGSFVIEGIREGSYSLYAFLRGFVGDYKYQSNIIILPGSSINLGNLVYEPPRNGPTLWEIGIPDRSAAEFFIPDPRPNLTNRLYLHDEQNKHRQYGLWDRYTDIYPRHDLVYTIGVNNYRRDWFFAQVPRRTRNMTYEMTTWQIVFLLEAVRKGRNYTLQIALAAAAQAELQIRFNGHKLNAKPDFTTGCIGRDNAIARHGIHGLYWLFSIDVPGSWLVSGSNRIFLTQSRGSYPFNGVMYDYIRFEGPPRQDF
;
A
#
# COMPACT_ATOMS: atom_id res chain seq x y z
N MET A 1 -12.64 -30.54 -36.61
CA MET A 1 -11.34 -30.36 -37.30
C MET A 1 -11.16 -28.91 -37.80
N PHE A 2 -11.50 -27.92 -36.97
CA PHE A 2 -11.30 -26.47 -37.23
C PHE A 2 -10.89 -25.70 -35.95
N VAL A 3 -10.61 -26.42 -34.86
CA VAL A 3 -10.20 -25.87 -33.54
C VAL A 3 -8.74 -26.25 -33.21
N PHE A 4 -8.11 -27.09 -34.03
CA PHE A 4 -6.70 -27.50 -33.87
C PHE A 4 -5.71 -26.62 -34.65
N LEU A 5 -6.19 -25.77 -35.58
CA LEU A 5 -5.31 -24.93 -36.40
C LEU A 5 -5.01 -23.55 -35.77
N THR A 6 -5.82 -23.09 -34.82
CA THR A 6 -5.62 -21.79 -34.14
C THR A 6 -4.64 -21.86 -32.97
N THR A 7 -4.45 -23.02 -32.35
CA THR A 7 -3.52 -23.18 -31.21
C THR A 7 -2.07 -23.36 -31.67
N VAL A 8 -1.85 -24.05 -32.79
CA VAL A 8 -0.49 -24.31 -33.33
C VAL A 8 0.14 -23.06 -33.97
N VAL A 9 -0.67 -22.12 -34.47
CA VAL A 9 -0.17 -20.84 -35.01
C VAL A 9 0.25 -19.87 -33.90
N CYS A 10 -0.39 -19.92 -32.71
CA CYS A 10 0.03 -19.12 -31.56
C CYS A 10 1.34 -19.64 -30.93
N GLU A 11 1.55 -20.95 -30.83
CA GLU A 11 2.76 -21.50 -30.19
C GLU A 11 4.03 -21.35 -31.08
N LEU A 12 3.88 -21.40 -32.41
CA LEU A 12 5.01 -21.16 -33.34
C LEU A 12 5.41 -19.68 -33.44
N LEU A 13 4.47 -18.75 -33.22
CA LEU A 13 4.77 -17.31 -33.15
C LEU A 13 5.44 -16.91 -31.82
N ILE A 14 5.18 -17.63 -30.73
CA ILE A 14 5.82 -17.41 -29.43
C ILE A 14 7.23 -18.01 -29.42
N GLY A 15 7.44 -19.18 -30.04
CA GLY A 15 8.75 -19.85 -30.10
C GLY A 15 9.79 -19.15 -31.01
N HIS A 16 9.37 -18.49 -32.09
CA HIS A 16 10.29 -17.75 -32.98
C HIS A 16 10.61 -16.31 -32.51
N CYS A 17 9.87 -15.77 -31.53
CA CYS A 17 10.19 -14.48 -30.89
C CYS A 17 11.27 -14.62 -29.81
N CYS A 18 11.31 -15.73 -29.07
CA CYS A 18 12.28 -15.93 -27.98
C CYS A 18 13.74 -16.09 -28.43
N ALA A 19 14.00 -16.56 -29.66
CA ALA A 19 15.37 -16.81 -30.14
C ALA A 19 16.00 -15.63 -30.91
N ARG A 20 15.30 -14.50 -31.07
CA ARG A 20 15.82 -13.30 -31.77
C ARG A 20 15.84 -12.02 -30.92
N MET A 21 15.59 -12.13 -29.61
CA MET A 21 15.53 -10.98 -28.68
C MET A 21 16.78 -10.79 -27.82
N HIS A 22 17.90 -11.43 -28.17
CA HIS A 22 19.21 -10.95 -27.77
C HIS A 22 19.65 -9.89 -28.81
N SER A 23 19.85 -8.64 -28.36
CA SER A 23 20.20 -7.46 -29.18
C SER A 23 19.03 -6.78 -29.93
N VAL A 24 18.15 -6.10 -29.19
CA VAL A 24 17.47 -4.89 -29.71
C VAL A 24 17.54 -3.77 -28.67
N ALA A 25 18.76 -3.29 -28.40
CA ALA A 25 18.96 -1.87 -28.13
C ALA A 25 18.90 -1.16 -29.48
N LYS A 26 17.70 -1.05 -30.08
CA LYS A 26 17.52 -0.09 -31.17
C LYS A 26 17.60 1.29 -30.52
N GLN A 27 18.69 2.01 -30.80
CA GLN A 27 18.69 3.46 -30.75
C GLN A 27 17.37 3.92 -31.36
N VAL A 28 16.53 4.53 -30.53
CA VAL A 28 15.39 5.30 -31.04
C VAL A 28 16.03 6.43 -31.84
N ASP A 29 15.81 6.43 -33.15
CA ASP A 29 16.26 7.49 -34.02
C ASP A 29 15.55 8.79 -33.59
N HIS A 30 16.27 9.64 -32.87
CA HIS A 30 15.78 10.91 -32.34
C HIS A 30 15.86 12.06 -33.37
N GLY A 31 16.00 11.74 -34.66
CA GLY A 31 16.27 12.68 -35.76
C GLY A 31 15.31 13.88 -35.92
N GLY A 32 14.24 13.99 -35.13
CA GLY A 32 13.31 15.14 -35.14
C GLY A 32 13.02 15.81 -33.79
N SER A 33 13.47 15.28 -32.64
CA SER A 33 13.22 15.92 -31.34
C SER A 33 14.33 16.92 -30.99
N PRO A 34 14.04 18.10 -30.39
CA PRO A 34 15.08 19.02 -29.94
C PRO A 34 16.04 18.37 -28.94
N ALA A 35 17.29 18.84 -28.89
CA ALA A 35 18.26 18.40 -27.90
C ALA A 35 17.83 18.81 -26.48
N VAL A 36 18.25 18.05 -25.47
CA VAL A 36 18.10 18.47 -24.07
C VAL A 36 19.04 19.64 -23.81
N ALA A 37 18.50 20.69 -23.21
CA ALA A 37 19.22 21.88 -22.78
C ALA A 37 19.11 22.04 -21.26
N LEU A 38 20.23 22.38 -20.63
CA LEU A 38 20.28 22.71 -19.21
C LEU A 38 20.75 24.15 -19.04
N ARG A 39 19.95 24.97 -18.37
CA ARG A 39 20.33 26.35 -18.04
C ARG A 39 20.45 26.50 -16.53
N VAL A 40 21.65 26.83 -16.06
CA VAL A 40 21.94 27.04 -14.64
C VAL A 40 22.21 28.51 -14.38
N THR A 41 21.51 29.10 -13.42
CA THR A 41 21.76 30.44 -12.89
C THR A 41 22.15 30.36 -11.42
N ASP A 42 22.32 31.49 -10.74
CA ASP A 42 22.57 31.53 -9.30
C ASP A 42 21.36 31.08 -8.48
N LYS A 43 20.14 31.36 -8.97
CA LYS A 43 18.89 31.10 -8.25
C LYS A 43 18.16 29.84 -8.72
N GLU A 44 18.34 29.46 -9.98
CA GLU A 44 17.50 28.45 -10.61
C GLU A 44 18.27 27.54 -11.56
N VAL A 45 17.72 26.35 -11.78
CA VAL A 45 18.15 25.38 -12.80
C VAL A 45 16.94 25.06 -13.66
N VAL A 46 17.10 25.07 -14.98
CA VAL A 46 16.03 24.80 -15.94
C VAL A 46 16.46 23.66 -16.85
N MET A 47 15.68 22.57 -16.86
CA MET A 47 15.80 21.49 -17.84
C MET A 47 14.75 21.69 -18.93
N ASP A 48 15.16 21.58 -20.19
CA ASP A 48 14.30 21.74 -21.37
C ASP A 48 14.63 20.67 -22.40
N ASN A 49 13.63 19.99 -22.96
CA ASN A 49 13.82 19.01 -24.05
C ASN A 49 13.01 19.35 -25.31
N GLY A 50 12.53 20.59 -25.40
CA GLY A 50 11.67 21.09 -26.47
C GLY A 50 10.22 20.62 -26.41
N ILE A 51 9.86 19.71 -25.51
CA ILE A 51 8.46 19.28 -25.26
C ILE A 51 7.93 19.94 -23.99
N LEU A 52 8.73 19.94 -22.92
CA LEU A 52 8.44 20.59 -21.65
C LEU A 52 9.69 21.26 -21.09
N GLN A 53 9.46 22.20 -20.18
CA GLN A 53 10.50 22.82 -19.38
C GLN A 53 10.18 22.66 -17.89
N VAL A 54 11.19 22.33 -17.09
CA VAL A 54 11.07 22.17 -15.64
C VAL A 54 12.10 23.07 -14.94
N THR A 55 11.60 23.93 -14.05
CA THR A 55 12.41 24.88 -13.29
C THR A 55 12.54 24.42 -11.83
N PHE A 56 13.76 24.50 -11.32
CA PHE A 56 14.13 24.13 -9.97
C PHE A 56 14.77 25.30 -9.23
N LEU A 57 14.47 25.45 -7.94
CA LEU A 57 15.18 26.39 -7.07
C LEU A 57 16.57 25.85 -6.71
N LYS A 58 17.62 26.66 -6.82
CA LYS A 58 19.01 26.28 -6.55
C LYS A 58 19.53 26.94 -5.26
N PRO A 59 20.16 26.18 -4.33
CA PRO A 59 20.44 24.74 -4.36
C PRO A 59 19.32 23.87 -3.73
N GLN A 60 18.15 24.42 -3.42
CA GLN A 60 17.15 23.76 -2.58
C GLN A 60 16.48 22.57 -3.24
N GLY A 61 16.38 22.55 -4.58
CA GLY A 61 15.81 21.44 -5.36
C GLY A 61 14.30 21.31 -5.28
N PHE A 62 13.58 22.41 -5.06
CA PHE A 62 12.13 22.49 -5.21
C PHE A 62 11.77 22.66 -6.69
N VAL A 63 10.72 21.97 -7.16
CA VAL A 63 10.19 22.19 -8.51
C VAL A 63 9.24 23.39 -8.45
N THR A 64 9.66 24.51 -9.05
CA THR A 64 8.96 25.79 -8.93
C THR A 64 8.04 26.08 -10.12
N ALA A 65 8.38 25.52 -11.29
CA ALA A 65 7.56 25.60 -12.49
C ALA A 65 7.69 24.37 -13.40
N ILE A 66 6.59 24.03 -14.06
CA ILE A 66 6.55 23.06 -15.17
C ILE A 66 5.78 23.71 -16.31
N LYS A 67 6.44 23.98 -17.42
CA LYS A 67 5.85 24.56 -18.63
C LYS A 67 5.56 23.46 -19.64
N PHE A 68 4.30 23.34 -20.06
CA PHE A 68 3.83 22.30 -20.99
C PHE A 68 2.46 22.66 -21.57
N GLY A 69 2.15 22.21 -22.79
CA GLY A 69 0.81 22.31 -23.36
C GLY A 69 0.26 23.74 -23.44
N GLY A 70 1.11 24.72 -23.73
CA GLY A 70 0.73 26.15 -23.78
C GLY A 70 0.56 26.83 -22.42
N LEU A 71 0.74 26.12 -21.30
CA LEU A 71 0.70 26.69 -19.96
C LEU A 71 2.12 27.03 -19.48
N GLU A 72 2.32 28.28 -19.04
CA GLU A 72 3.61 28.75 -18.49
C GLU A 72 4.01 28.05 -17.19
N ASN A 73 3.02 27.61 -16.40
CA ASN A 73 3.24 26.78 -15.22
C ASN A 73 2.01 25.91 -14.98
N LEU A 74 2.23 24.61 -14.71
CA LEU A 74 1.18 23.68 -14.26
C LEU A 74 0.97 23.72 -12.73
N LEU A 75 1.99 24.14 -11.98
CA LEU A 75 2.00 24.13 -10.52
C LEU A 75 1.30 25.36 -9.93
N GLU A 76 0.75 25.21 -8.72
CA GLU A 76 -0.04 26.24 -8.02
C GLU A 76 0.77 27.51 -7.74
N ILE A 77 0.60 28.52 -8.59
CA ILE A 77 1.37 29.77 -8.53
C ILE A 77 1.01 30.66 -7.35
N ARG A 78 -0.16 30.47 -6.72
CA ARG A 78 -0.52 31.17 -5.47
C ARG A 78 0.28 30.67 -4.27
N ASN A 79 0.86 29.47 -4.35
CA ASN A 79 1.75 28.96 -3.32
C ASN A 79 3.15 29.57 -3.48
N GLU A 80 3.84 29.70 -2.35
CA GLU A 80 5.29 29.88 -2.34
C GLU A 80 5.99 28.82 -3.18
N GLU A 81 7.10 29.17 -3.81
CA GLU A 81 7.87 28.27 -4.69
C GLU A 81 8.29 26.96 -4.00
N THR A 82 8.52 27.01 -2.69
CA THR A 82 8.87 25.89 -1.81
C THR A 82 7.70 24.93 -1.55
N ASN A 83 6.46 25.33 -1.89
CA ASN A 83 5.21 24.61 -1.63
C ASN A 83 4.46 24.28 -2.94
N ARG A 84 5.19 24.08 -4.04
CA ARG A 84 4.66 23.70 -5.36
C ARG A 84 4.96 22.24 -5.68
N GLY A 85 6.24 21.93 -5.91
CA GLY A 85 6.75 20.57 -6.05
C GLY A 85 7.90 20.32 -5.06
N TYR A 86 7.70 19.40 -4.11
CA TYR A 86 8.66 19.15 -3.03
C TYR A 86 8.68 17.69 -2.59
N TRP A 87 9.68 17.35 -1.78
CA TRP A 87 9.74 16.08 -1.05
C TRP A 87 9.68 16.38 0.43
N ASP A 88 8.99 15.55 1.19
CA ASP A 88 8.89 15.68 2.65
C ASP A 88 9.02 14.32 3.36
N ILE A 89 9.49 14.40 4.60
CA ILE A 89 9.72 13.25 5.47
C ILE A 89 9.04 13.51 6.81
N VAL A 90 8.12 12.63 7.20
CA VAL A 90 7.58 12.64 8.56
C VAL A 90 8.44 11.73 9.41
N TRP A 91 9.08 12.29 10.43
CA TRP A 91 10.01 11.55 11.30
C TRP A 91 9.90 12.01 12.76
N GLY A 92 10.42 11.20 13.66
CA GLY A 92 10.49 11.51 15.08
C GLY A 92 11.69 10.83 15.72
N GLU A 93 11.99 11.24 16.95
CA GLU A 93 12.92 10.50 17.79
C GLU A 93 12.20 9.24 18.30
N PRO A 94 12.88 8.08 18.39
CA PRO A 94 12.27 6.88 18.92
C PRO A 94 11.83 7.15 20.36
N ALA A 95 10.69 6.59 20.74
CA ALA A 95 10.15 6.74 22.09
C ALA A 95 11.23 6.36 23.13
N SER A 96 11.58 7.30 24.02
CA SER A 96 12.46 7.00 25.15
C SER A 96 11.77 6.00 26.08
N GLY A 97 12.55 5.10 26.69
CA GLY A 97 12.05 4.00 27.54
C GLY A 97 11.21 4.40 28.77
N ASN A 98 10.98 5.70 28.98
CA ASN A 98 10.13 6.27 30.04
C ASN A 98 8.79 6.84 29.52
N SER A 99 8.44 6.65 28.25
CA SER A 99 7.10 7.02 27.77
C SER A 99 6.05 6.12 28.43
N SER A 100 5.15 6.73 29.21
CA SER A 100 4.05 6.05 29.90
C SER A 100 3.31 5.12 28.94
N ILE A 101 2.99 3.91 29.40
CA ILE A 101 1.94 3.10 28.78
C ILE A 101 0.73 4.03 28.62
N GLU A 102 0.20 4.16 27.41
CA GLU A 102 -0.98 5.01 27.21
C GLU A 102 -2.09 4.54 28.15
N ALA A 103 -2.99 5.44 28.55
CA ALA A 103 -4.11 5.12 29.46
C ALA A 103 -4.99 3.97 28.94
N ASP A 104 -4.82 3.58 27.68
CA ASP A 104 -5.52 2.50 27.02
C ASP A 104 -4.82 1.13 27.22
N GLY A 105 -3.59 1.02 27.71
CA GLY A 105 -2.88 -0.26 27.90
C GLY A 105 -2.27 -0.89 26.64
N CYS A 106 -2.34 -0.21 25.49
CA CYS A 106 -1.45 -0.50 24.37
C CYS A 106 -0.14 0.25 24.63
N GLY A 107 1.02 -0.45 24.67
CA GLY A 107 2.31 0.18 24.96
C GLY A 107 2.59 1.45 24.13
N PRO A 108 3.54 2.32 24.54
CA PRO A 108 3.62 3.72 24.12
C PRO A 108 3.47 3.94 22.60
N THR A 109 2.45 4.72 22.21
CA THR A 109 2.25 5.22 20.83
C THR A 109 3.07 6.48 20.56
N LEU A 110 3.70 7.03 21.60
CA LEU A 110 4.39 8.33 21.59
C LEU A 110 5.78 8.24 20.92
N CYS A 111 5.83 8.00 19.61
CA CYS A 111 6.77 8.77 18.81
C CYS A 111 6.06 10.09 18.53
N GLN A 112 6.52 11.18 19.16
CA GLN A 112 6.10 12.51 18.74
C GLN A 112 6.74 12.77 17.37
N TYR A 113 6.06 12.32 16.31
CA TYR A 113 6.47 12.68 14.97
C TYR A 113 6.43 14.20 14.88
N LYS A 114 7.57 14.79 14.52
CA LYS A 114 7.67 16.22 14.26
C LYS A 114 6.83 16.53 13.01
N GLU A 115 6.49 17.81 12.81
CA GLU A 115 5.88 18.25 11.56
C GLU A 115 6.73 17.82 10.36
N SER A 116 6.09 17.75 9.18
CA SER A 116 6.75 17.21 7.99
C SER A 116 8.03 17.99 7.67
N TRP A 117 9.16 17.29 7.64
CA TRP A 117 10.46 17.89 7.33
C TRP A 117 10.60 17.98 5.82
N LEU A 118 10.57 19.20 5.29
CA LEU A 118 10.84 19.46 3.88
C LEU A 118 12.30 19.13 3.57
N VAL A 119 12.53 18.35 2.51
CA VAL A 119 13.89 18.02 2.08
C VAL A 119 14.49 19.22 1.34
N VAL A 120 15.26 20.05 2.04
CA VAL A 120 15.88 21.25 1.47
C VAL A 120 17.33 20.97 1.10
N GLY A 121 17.65 21.04 -0.20
CA GLY A 121 19.00 20.89 -0.70
C GLY A 121 19.91 22.05 -0.27
N THR A 122 21.16 21.73 0.08
CA THR A 122 22.23 22.69 0.38
C THR A 122 23.34 22.67 -0.66
N GLY A 123 23.33 21.69 -1.57
CA GLY A 123 24.26 21.58 -2.70
C GLY A 123 23.57 21.19 -3.99
N PHE A 124 24.11 21.66 -5.12
CA PHE A 124 23.66 21.34 -6.47
C PHE A 124 24.82 20.77 -7.29
N LYS A 125 24.55 19.75 -8.12
CA LYS A 125 25.51 19.21 -9.09
C LYS A 125 24.81 18.83 -10.40
N ILE A 126 25.49 19.08 -11.50
CA ILE A 126 25.20 18.44 -12.79
C ILE A 126 25.91 17.09 -12.78
N ILE A 127 25.17 16.02 -13.00
CA ILE A 127 25.68 14.65 -12.96
C ILE A 127 25.99 14.16 -14.36
N LYS A 128 25.09 14.49 -15.29
CA LYS A 128 25.22 14.18 -16.70
C LYS A 128 24.53 15.26 -17.53
N GLU A 129 25.16 15.64 -18.64
CA GLU A 129 24.60 16.58 -19.61
C GLU A 129 25.13 16.24 -21.00
N ASP A 130 24.22 15.81 -21.87
CA ASP A 130 24.44 15.62 -23.30
C ASP A 130 23.13 15.91 -24.07
N GLU A 131 23.17 15.91 -25.40
CA GLU A 131 22.02 16.26 -26.25
C GLU A 131 20.77 15.38 -26.02
N ASN A 132 20.93 14.19 -25.42
CA ASN A 132 19.85 13.25 -25.21
C ASN A 132 19.42 13.13 -23.74
N HIS A 133 20.20 13.69 -22.80
CA HIS A 133 20.06 13.41 -21.38
C HIS A 133 20.68 14.52 -20.51
N ALA A 134 19.88 15.07 -19.59
CA ALA A 134 20.37 15.80 -18.42
C ALA A 134 19.99 15.08 -17.12
N GLU A 135 20.95 14.90 -16.21
CA GLU A 135 20.73 14.47 -14.82
C GLU A 135 21.33 15.50 -13.86
N ILE A 136 20.50 15.97 -12.91
CA ILE A 136 20.90 16.92 -11.88
C ILE A 136 20.64 16.39 -10.48
N SER A 137 21.42 16.88 -9.52
CA SER A 137 21.40 16.47 -8.10
C SER A 137 21.21 17.67 -7.19
N PHE A 138 20.34 17.51 -6.19
CA PHE A 138 20.16 18.41 -5.06
C PHE A 138 20.39 17.64 -3.76
N MET A 139 21.51 17.92 -3.09
CA MET A 139 21.95 17.20 -1.90
C MET A 139 21.57 17.93 -0.63
N THR A 140 21.04 17.20 0.34
CA THR A 140 20.94 17.60 1.74
C THR A 140 21.86 16.72 2.56
N THR A 141 22.74 17.33 3.35
CA THR A 141 23.67 16.61 4.22
C THR A 141 23.43 16.95 5.68
N TRP A 142 23.37 15.93 6.53
CA TRP A 142 23.29 16.14 7.97
C TRP A 142 24.67 16.39 8.58
N SER A 143 24.76 17.29 9.57
CA SER A 143 25.97 17.49 10.38
C SER A 143 25.61 17.60 11.87
N SER A 144 26.48 17.07 12.73
CA SER A 144 26.28 17.06 14.19
C SER A 144 26.35 18.45 14.83
N VAL A 145 26.87 19.45 14.12
CA VAL A 145 26.94 20.85 14.61
C VAL A 145 25.55 21.49 14.63
N ILE A 146 24.64 21.06 13.74
CA ILE A 146 23.24 21.53 13.66
C ILE A 146 22.42 21.09 14.90
N GLN A 147 22.90 20.12 15.69
CA GLN A 147 22.23 19.70 16.93
C GLN A 147 22.30 20.73 18.06
N ASN A 148 23.28 21.66 18.03
CA ASN A 148 23.58 22.57 19.15
C ASN A 148 22.99 23.99 18.99
N SER A 149 22.19 24.28 17.95
CA SER A 149 21.49 25.55 17.85
C SER A 149 20.20 25.52 18.67
N SER A 150 19.96 26.54 19.48
CA SER A 150 18.81 26.75 20.38
C SER A 150 17.45 26.93 19.66
N SER A 151 17.39 26.68 18.35
CA SER A 151 16.17 26.52 17.59
C SER A 151 15.71 25.06 17.68
N ASN A 152 14.43 24.79 17.98
CA ASN A 152 13.79 23.46 18.05
C ASN A 152 13.88 22.57 16.77
N ASN A 153 14.78 22.89 15.83
CA ASN A 153 14.97 22.22 14.55
C ASN A 153 16.22 21.34 14.57
N HIS A 154 16.25 20.34 15.46
CA HIS A 154 17.26 19.28 15.41
C HIS A 154 17.17 18.60 14.04
N GLY A 155 18.11 18.87 13.13
CA GLY A 155 18.06 18.37 11.76
C GLY A 155 17.97 16.84 11.71
N LEU A 156 17.19 16.32 10.75
CA LEU A 156 17.02 14.88 10.50
C LEU A 156 18.38 14.22 10.18
N PRO A 157 18.87 13.25 11.00
CA PRO A 157 20.11 12.51 10.75
C PRO A 157 20.04 11.59 9.52
N LEU A 158 19.99 12.21 8.34
CA LEU A 158 19.81 11.56 7.05
C LEU A 158 20.43 12.44 5.97
N ASN A 159 21.29 11.85 5.13
CA ASN A 159 21.64 12.45 3.86
C ASN A 159 20.57 12.10 2.83
N VAL A 160 20.18 13.07 2.02
CA VAL A 160 19.25 12.86 0.91
C VAL A 160 19.82 13.50 -0.35
N ASP A 161 20.03 12.72 -1.39
CA ASP A 161 20.40 13.20 -2.71
C ASP A 161 19.21 13.01 -3.66
N ARG A 162 18.51 14.10 -3.98
CA ARG A 162 17.38 14.07 -4.91
C ARG A 162 17.87 14.30 -6.32
N ARG A 163 17.50 13.40 -7.22
CA ARG A 163 17.93 13.37 -8.61
C ARG A 163 16.73 13.62 -9.51
N PHE A 164 16.97 14.40 -10.56
CA PHE A 164 16.00 14.64 -11.63
C PHE A 164 16.66 14.37 -12.97
N ILE A 165 15.94 13.67 -13.83
CA ILE A 165 16.43 13.27 -15.15
C ILE A 165 15.44 13.73 -16.21
N MET A 166 15.95 14.40 -17.24
CA MET A 166 15.21 14.74 -18.45
C MET A 166 15.86 14.04 -19.65
N LEU A 167 15.03 13.37 -20.45
CA LEU A 167 15.46 12.66 -21.66
C LEU A 167 14.87 13.33 -22.90
N ARG A 168 15.62 13.28 -24.01
CA ARG A 168 15.17 13.75 -25.32
C ARG A 168 13.96 12.96 -25.80
N GLY A 169 12.97 13.67 -26.35
CA GLY A 169 11.75 13.06 -26.89
C GLY A 169 10.79 12.51 -25.84
N CYS A 170 11.09 12.64 -24.53
CA CYS A 170 10.21 12.19 -23.46
C CYS A 170 9.25 13.31 -23.04
N SER A 171 7.94 13.06 -23.08
CA SER A 171 6.94 13.99 -22.53
C SER A 171 6.81 13.82 -21.01
N GLY A 172 7.85 14.20 -20.29
CA GLY A 172 7.95 14.09 -18.84
C GLY A 172 9.38 14.13 -18.33
N PHE A 173 9.53 14.04 -17.01
CA PHE A 173 10.82 13.94 -16.34
C PHE A 173 10.78 12.91 -15.21
N TYR A 174 11.92 12.27 -14.96
CA TYR A 174 12.05 11.25 -13.92
C TYR A 174 12.62 11.85 -12.65
N SER A 175 12.27 11.27 -11.50
CA SER A 175 12.90 11.61 -10.23
C SER A 175 13.11 10.38 -9.34
N TYR A 176 14.22 10.38 -8.62
CA TYR A 176 14.57 9.37 -7.63
C TYR A 176 15.42 10.00 -6.52
N GLY A 177 15.54 9.32 -5.38
CA GLY A 177 16.29 9.82 -4.23
C GLY A 177 17.19 8.76 -3.63
N ILE A 178 18.41 9.15 -3.26
CA ILE A 178 19.36 8.29 -2.54
C ILE A 178 19.41 8.77 -1.10
N PHE A 179 19.01 7.90 -0.18
CA PHE A 179 18.91 8.17 1.24
C PHE A 179 20.02 7.41 1.95
N GLU A 180 20.79 8.08 2.80
CA GLU A 180 21.94 7.48 3.49
C GLU A 180 22.03 7.92 4.95
N ARG A 181 22.24 6.95 5.84
CA ARG A 181 22.65 7.13 7.23
C ARG A 181 24.03 6.55 7.43
N LYS A 182 24.91 7.33 8.05
CA LYS A 182 26.28 6.89 8.37
C LYS A 182 26.35 6.26 9.76
N LYS A 183 27.35 5.39 9.95
CA LYS A 183 27.65 4.78 11.25
C LYS A 183 27.88 5.86 12.30
N GLY A 184 27.31 5.67 13.49
CA GLY A 184 27.40 6.59 14.63
C GLY A 184 26.28 7.64 14.74
N TRP A 185 25.36 7.72 13.77
CA TRP A 185 24.30 8.73 13.77
C TRP A 185 23.15 8.44 14.76
N PRO A 186 22.44 9.48 15.26
CA PRO A 186 21.36 9.33 16.22
C PRO A 186 20.20 8.45 15.73
N ALA A 187 19.59 7.71 16.67
CA ALA A 187 18.40 6.91 16.40
C ALA A 187 17.22 7.78 15.92
N ILE A 188 16.43 7.28 14.97
CA ILE A 188 15.22 7.96 14.43
C ILE A 188 14.16 6.96 14.02
N ASP A 189 12.91 7.41 13.99
CA ASP A 189 11.79 6.72 13.34
C ASP A 189 11.30 7.57 12.15
N ILE A 190 11.19 6.97 10.97
CA ILE A 190 10.55 7.59 9.80
C ILE A 190 9.18 6.95 9.60
N ALA A 191 8.14 7.79 9.53
CA ALA A 191 6.74 7.37 9.33
C ALA A 191 6.22 7.60 7.92
N GLN A 192 6.88 8.47 7.15
CA GLN A 192 6.48 8.77 5.77
C GLN A 192 7.63 9.35 4.96
N ILE A 193 7.71 8.98 3.69
CA ILE A 193 8.57 9.62 2.68
C ILE A 193 7.76 9.71 1.38
N ARG A 194 7.68 10.90 0.79
CA ARG A 194 6.95 11.11 -0.48
C ARG A 194 7.48 12.31 -1.27
N ALA A 195 7.15 12.33 -2.56
CA ALA A 195 7.16 13.54 -3.39
C ALA A 195 5.73 14.07 -3.56
N VAL A 196 5.58 15.38 -3.65
CA VAL A 196 4.30 16.09 -3.73
C VAL A 196 4.34 17.09 -4.87
N TYR A 197 3.31 17.11 -5.70
CA TYR A 197 3.07 18.14 -6.71
C TYR A 197 1.68 18.73 -6.53
N LYS A 198 1.62 20.05 -6.33
CA LYS A 198 0.38 20.82 -6.21
C LYS A 198 0.13 21.59 -7.50
N LEU A 199 -0.92 21.23 -8.21
CA LEU A 199 -1.27 21.83 -9.49
C LEU A 199 -2.16 23.06 -9.30
N GLN A 200 -2.30 23.88 -10.34
CA GLN A 200 -3.19 25.05 -10.30
C GLN A 200 -4.64 24.63 -10.11
N ARG A 201 -5.23 24.99 -8.97
CA ARG A 201 -6.59 24.59 -8.61
C ARG A 201 -7.65 25.16 -9.54
N ASP A 202 -7.39 26.27 -10.24
CA ASP A 202 -8.28 26.87 -11.25
C ASP A 202 -8.19 26.20 -12.64
N LYS A 203 -7.22 25.29 -12.85
CA LYS A 203 -7.02 24.61 -14.13
C LYS A 203 -7.33 23.13 -14.05
N PHE A 204 -6.95 22.46 -12.97
CA PHE A 204 -7.04 21.01 -12.81
C PHE A 204 -8.19 20.66 -11.86
N HIS A 205 -9.27 20.12 -12.43
CA HIS A 205 -10.51 19.85 -11.68
C HIS A 205 -10.91 18.37 -11.68
N TYR A 206 -10.33 17.57 -12.57
CA TYR A 206 -10.71 16.18 -12.76
C TYR A 206 -9.56 15.25 -12.40
N MET A 207 -9.79 14.37 -11.44
CA MET A 207 -8.80 13.41 -10.98
C MET A 207 -9.12 12.04 -11.57
N ALA A 208 -8.09 11.29 -11.94
CA ALA A 208 -8.22 9.89 -12.37
C ALA A 208 -7.14 9.02 -11.73
N LEU A 209 -7.57 7.86 -11.23
CA LEU A 209 -6.74 6.84 -10.58
C LEU A 209 -6.94 5.45 -11.17
N SER A 210 -8.17 5.18 -11.62
CA SER A 210 -8.56 3.97 -12.35
C SER A 210 -9.80 4.28 -13.18
N ASP A 211 -10.17 3.37 -14.07
CA ASP A 211 -11.42 3.47 -14.85
C ASP A 211 -12.67 3.68 -13.99
N LYS A 212 -12.65 3.21 -12.73
CA LYS A 212 -13.77 3.33 -11.78
C LYS A 212 -13.65 4.51 -10.81
N ILE A 213 -12.43 4.99 -10.57
CA ILE A 213 -12.15 6.05 -9.60
C ILE A 213 -11.59 7.25 -10.36
N GLN A 214 -12.51 7.99 -10.95
CA GLN A 214 -12.25 9.24 -11.65
C GLN A 214 -13.46 10.18 -11.54
N ARG A 215 -13.22 11.47 -11.28
CA ARG A 215 -14.30 12.45 -11.09
C ARG A 215 -13.82 13.88 -11.13
N VAL A 216 -14.77 14.81 -11.29
CA VAL A 216 -14.59 16.19 -10.83
C VAL A 216 -14.47 16.18 -9.31
N MET A 217 -13.39 16.78 -8.83
CA MET A 217 -13.06 16.86 -7.41
C MET A 217 -13.58 18.16 -6.79
N PRO A 218 -13.87 18.17 -5.48
CA PRO A 218 -14.08 19.42 -4.76
C PRO A 218 -12.81 20.29 -4.79
N MET A 219 -13.01 21.57 -4.51
CA MET A 219 -11.94 22.55 -4.34
C MET A 219 -11.46 22.58 -2.88
N PRO A 220 -10.22 23.01 -2.59
CA PRO A 220 -9.76 23.22 -1.21
C PRO A 220 -10.73 24.06 -0.36
N GLU A 221 -11.27 25.13 -0.93
CA GLU A 221 -12.20 26.06 -0.29
C GLU A 221 -13.53 25.40 0.10
N ASP A 222 -13.98 24.39 -0.67
CA ASP A 222 -15.18 23.62 -0.36
C ASP A 222 -15.02 22.84 0.96
N ARG A 223 -13.78 22.46 1.29
CA ARG A 223 -13.46 21.78 2.55
C ARG A 223 -13.33 22.76 3.71
N GLU A 224 -12.80 23.96 3.47
CA GLU A 224 -12.64 24.99 4.51
C GLU A 224 -14.00 25.48 5.03
N THR A 225 -15.01 25.56 4.15
CA THR A 225 -16.38 25.94 4.48
C THR A 225 -17.30 24.75 4.81
N GLY A 226 -16.78 23.53 4.66
CA GLY A 226 -17.49 22.29 4.95
C GLY A 226 -17.58 21.98 6.44
N GLU A 227 -18.28 20.91 6.78
CA GLU A 227 -18.41 20.42 8.15
C GLU A 227 -17.42 19.28 8.42
N PRO A 228 -16.41 19.46 9.28
CA PRO A 228 -15.53 18.37 9.70
C PRO A 228 -16.32 17.29 10.43
N LEU A 229 -16.03 16.02 10.11
CA LEU A 229 -16.69 14.87 10.71
C LEU A 229 -15.81 14.27 11.84
N ALA A 230 -15.89 12.97 12.09
CA ALA A 230 -15.20 12.31 13.21
C ALA A 230 -13.67 12.46 13.24
N TYR A 231 -13.04 12.89 12.13
CA TYR A 231 -11.62 13.20 12.03
C TYR A 231 -11.38 14.24 10.92
N LYS A 232 -10.30 15.02 11.04
CA LYS A 232 -10.04 16.21 10.20
C LYS A 232 -9.97 15.95 8.70
N GLU A 233 -9.60 14.74 8.29
CA GLU A 233 -9.53 14.37 6.87
C GLU A 233 -10.90 14.21 6.21
N ALA A 234 -11.96 13.87 6.96
CA ALA A 234 -13.31 13.71 6.43
C ALA A 234 -14.15 14.97 6.62
N VAL A 235 -14.62 15.52 5.50
CA VAL A 235 -15.40 16.76 5.49
C VAL A 235 -16.68 16.57 4.67
N LEU A 236 -17.82 16.91 5.25
CA LEU A 236 -19.09 16.99 4.54
C LEU A 236 -19.17 18.32 3.77
N LEU A 237 -19.41 18.23 2.47
CA LEU A 237 -19.51 19.38 1.58
C LEU A 237 -20.90 20.01 1.67
N THR A 238 -21.02 21.11 2.43
CA THR A 238 -22.31 21.77 2.68
C THR A 238 -22.66 22.83 1.62
N HIS A 239 -21.66 23.61 1.18
CA HIS A 239 -21.81 24.69 0.21
C HIS A 239 -20.67 24.69 -0.84
N PRO A 240 -20.44 23.57 -1.56
CA PRO A 240 -19.35 23.50 -2.52
C PRO A 240 -19.58 24.41 -3.73
N ILE A 241 -18.48 24.92 -4.30
CA ILE A 241 -18.43 25.70 -5.54
C ILE A 241 -19.12 24.96 -6.69
N ASN A 242 -18.91 23.64 -6.79
CA ASN A 242 -19.68 22.78 -7.67
C ASN A 242 -20.91 22.22 -6.94
N PRO A 243 -22.14 22.71 -7.22
CA PRO A 243 -23.33 22.30 -6.46
C PRO A 243 -23.67 20.82 -6.58
N THR A 244 -23.17 20.14 -7.63
CA THR A 244 -23.37 18.70 -7.79
C THR A 244 -22.68 17.89 -6.70
N LEU A 245 -21.66 18.43 -6.03
CA LEU A 245 -20.94 17.77 -4.94
C LEU A 245 -21.59 17.97 -3.57
N LYS A 246 -22.66 18.77 -3.49
CA LYS A 246 -23.32 19.07 -2.22
C LYS A 246 -23.88 17.80 -1.56
N GLY A 247 -23.61 17.67 -0.27
CA GLY A 247 -24.03 16.55 0.56
C GLY A 247 -23.12 15.31 0.46
N GLU A 248 -22.00 15.40 -0.26
CA GLU A 248 -21.00 14.33 -0.30
C GLU A 248 -19.93 14.53 0.78
N VAL A 249 -19.35 13.44 1.24
CA VAL A 249 -18.16 13.47 2.09
C VAL A 249 -16.92 13.35 1.22
N ASP A 250 -15.96 14.25 1.41
CA ASP A 250 -14.63 14.17 0.83
C ASP A 250 -13.59 13.79 1.90
N ASP A 251 -12.86 12.72 1.62
CA ASP A 251 -11.71 12.29 2.40
C ASP A 251 -10.64 11.74 1.45
N LYS A 252 -9.41 12.23 1.61
CA LYS A 252 -8.26 11.80 0.80
C LYS A 252 -8.04 10.28 0.82
N TYR A 253 -8.40 9.59 1.89
CA TYR A 253 -8.22 8.12 1.98
C TYR A 253 -9.19 7.34 1.11
N GLN A 254 -10.28 7.96 0.64
CA GLN A 254 -11.16 7.34 -0.36
C GLN A 254 -10.40 7.07 -1.67
N TYR A 255 -9.32 7.80 -1.94
CA TYR A 255 -8.54 7.68 -3.17
C TYR A 255 -7.25 6.87 -2.99
N SER A 256 -7.02 6.27 -1.82
CA SER A 256 -5.90 5.34 -1.61
C SER A 256 -6.03 4.07 -2.46
N CYS A 257 -4.92 3.42 -2.78
CA CYS A 257 -4.93 2.11 -3.44
C CYS A 257 -3.76 1.24 -2.99
N GLU A 258 -3.89 -0.06 -3.23
CA GLU A 258 -2.81 -1.02 -2.98
C GLU A 258 -1.63 -0.77 -3.93
N ASP A 259 -0.41 -0.98 -3.44
CA ASP A 259 0.82 -0.70 -4.17
C ASP A 259 0.91 -1.48 -5.48
N LYS A 260 0.39 -2.72 -5.52
CA LYS A 260 0.30 -3.50 -6.76
C LYS A 260 -0.48 -2.81 -7.87
N ASP A 261 -1.44 -1.95 -7.53
CA ASP A 261 -2.31 -1.24 -8.47
C ASP A 261 -1.91 0.24 -8.63
N ASN A 262 -1.15 0.80 -7.68
CA ASN A 262 -0.70 2.19 -7.68
C ASN A 262 0.44 2.45 -8.68
N LYS A 263 0.10 2.35 -9.97
CA LYS A 263 1.04 2.49 -11.10
C LYS A 263 0.92 3.80 -11.85
N VAL A 264 -0.30 4.35 -11.97
CA VAL A 264 -0.56 5.64 -12.61
C VAL A 264 -1.77 6.34 -11.97
N HIS A 265 -1.64 7.61 -11.67
CA HIS A 265 -2.74 8.46 -11.22
C HIS A 265 -2.40 9.93 -11.44
N GLY A 266 -3.41 10.81 -11.47
CA GLY A 266 -3.17 12.20 -11.79
C GLY A 266 -4.41 13.04 -12.02
N TRP A 267 -4.23 14.12 -12.78
CA TRP A 267 -5.23 15.15 -13.00
C TRP A 267 -5.33 15.57 -14.46
N ILE A 268 -6.54 15.96 -14.85
CA ILE A 268 -6.87 16.51 -16.16
C ILE A 268 -7.31 17.97 -15.99
N SER A 269 -6.75 18.83 -16.82
CA SER A 269 -7.28 20.16 -17.10
C SER A 269 -8.09 20.10 -18.39
N PHE A 270 -9.42 20.20 -18.29
CA PHE A 270 -10.30 20.20 -19.48
C PHE A 270 -10.10 21.45 -20.35
N ASN A 271 -9.90 22.62 -19.73
CA ASN A 271 -9.75 23.88 -20.47
C ASN A 271 -8.42 23.95 -21.23
N ALA A 272 -7.33 23.50 -20.61
CA ALA A 272 -6.02 23.46 -21.25
C ALA A 272 -5.79 22.18 -22.08
N GLN A 273 -6.63 21.16 -21.88
CA GLN A 273 -6.51 19.83 -22.49
C GLN A 273 -5.16 19.17 -22.20
N VAL A 274 -4.73 19.28 -20.94
CA VAL A 274 -3.46 18.78 -20.42
C VAL A 274 -3.71 17.78 -19.30
N GLY A 275 -3.00 16.65 -19.33
CA GLY A 275 -2.91 15.68 -18.26
C GLY A 275 -1.59 15.78 -17.50
N PHE A 276 -1.64 15.59 -16.19
CA PHE A 276 -0.48 15.49 -15.30
C PHE A 276 -0.56 14.16 -14.54
N TRP A 277 0.45 13.31 -14.67
CA TRP A 277 0.42 11.95 -14.16
C TRP A 277 1.71 11.60 -13.40
N VAL A 278 1.58 10.88 -12.29
CA VAL A 278 2.70 10.18 -11.66
C VAL A 278 2.62 8.72 -12.07
N ILE A 279 3.70 8.21 -12.69
CA ILE A 279 3.84 6.82 -13.11
C ILE A 279 4.95 6.16 -12.30
N THR A 280 4.61 5.09 -11.58
CA THR A 280 5.57 4.28 -10.81
C THR A 280 5.65 2.88 -11.42
N PRO A 281 6.72 2.55 -12.18
CA PRO A 281 6.82 1.28 -12.91
C PRO A 281 7.17 0.09 -12.01
N SER A 282 7.72 0.34 -10.81
CA SER A 282 8.20 -0.69 -9.90
C SER A 282 7.96 -0.30 -8.44
N ASN A 283 7.55 -1.28 -7.65
CA ASN A 283 7.37 -1.16 -6.21
C ASN A 283 8.60 -1.61 -5.41
N GLU A 284 9.76 -1.83 -6.05
CA GLU A 284 10.92 -2.45 -5.39
C GLU A 284 11.37 -1.75 -4.10
N PHE A 285 11.18 -0.44 -4.06
CA PHE A 285 11.58 0.42 -2.96
C PHE A 285 10.47 0.63 -1.92
N ARG A 286 9.21 0.30 -2.23
CA ARG A 286 8.08 0.46 -1.30
C ARG A 286 8.14 -0.58 -0.18
N SER A 287 7.42 -0.32 0.90
CA SER A 287 7.41 -1.16 2.10
C SER A 287 6.21 -2.11 2.12
N ALA A 288 6.28 -3.18 2.92
CA ALA A 288 5.15 -4.07 3.24
C ALA A 288 4.51 -4.87 2.09
N GLY A 289 5.17 -5.02 0.95
CA GLY A 289 4.74 -5.90 -0.13
C GLY A 289 3.49 -5.42 -0.90
N PRO A 290 2.85 -6.29 -1.70
CA PRO A 290 1.94 -5.87 -2.76
C PRO A 290 0.61 -5.30 -2.27
N LEU A 291 0.15 -5.69 -1.08
CA LEU A 291 -1.14 -5.28 -0.49
C LEU A 291 -1.02 -4.00 0.37
N LYS A 292 0.17 -3.41 0.48
CA LYS A 292 0.33 -2.15 1.21
C LYS A 292 -0.49 -1.06 0.52
N GLN A 293 -1.31 -0.33 1.26
CA GLN A 293 -2.12 0.76 0.73
C GLN A 293 -1.46 2.11 0.97
N ASP A 294 -1.47 2.96 -0.05
CA ASP A 294 -0.89 4.30 0.01
C ASP A 294 -1.77 5.36 -0.66
N LEU A 295 -1.50 6.62 -0.32
CA LEU A 295 -2.17 7.77 -0.93
C LEU A 295 -1.64 8.00 -2.36
N THR A 296 -2.43 8.72 -3.14
CA THR A 296 -2.26 8.91 -4.57
C THR A 296 -2.48 10.39 -4.93
N SER A 297 -3.55 10.73 -5.64
CA SER A 297 -4.03 12.08 -5.88
C SER A 297 -5.24 12.39 -4.98
N HIS A 298 -5.40 13.65 -4.59
CA HIS A 298 -6.53 14.11 -3.77
C HIS A 298 -6.77 15.62 -3.91
N VAL A 299 -7.86 16.11 -3.31
CA VAL A 299 -8.30 17.51 -3.26
C VAL A 299 -7.15 18.53 -3.13
N GLY A 300 -7.28 19.67 -3.83
CA GLY A 300 -6.26 20.71 -3.94
C GLY A 300 -5.23 20.43 -5.02
N PRO A 301 -5.72 20.16 -6.25
CA PRO A 301 -5.23 19.13 -7.17
C PRO A 301 -3.81 18.69 -6.87
N THR A 302 -3.71 17.80 -5.88
CA THR A 302 -2.44 17.32 -5.34
C THR A 302 -2.20 15.91 -5.88
N THR A 303 -0.97 15.64 -6.28
CA THR A 303 -0.51 14.32 -6.72
C THR A 303 0.72 13.91 -5.92
N LEU A 304 0.74 12.68 -5.40
CA LEU A 304 1.80 12.16 -4.55
C LEU A 304 2.55 11.02 -5.23
N ALA A 305 3.87 10.98 -5.10
CA ALA A 305 4.64 9.75 -5.26
C ALA A 305 4.99 9.23 -3.87
N MET A 306 4.27 8.20 -3.40
CA MET A 306 4.50 7.60 -2.08
C MET A 306 5.64 6.57 -2.15
N PHE A 307 6.61 6.68 -1.25
CA PHE A 307 7.72 5.74 -1.13
C PHE A 307 7.60 4.86 0.12
N HIS A 308 7.11 5.46 1.21
CA HIS A 308 6.94 4.80 2.49
C HIS A 308 5.87 5.54 3.30
N SER A 309 5.01 4.82 4.02
CA SER A 309 4.09 5.40 5.00
C SER A 309 3.61 4.39 6.06
N ASN A 310 3.24 4.89 7.23
CA ASN A 310 2.53 4.13 8.27
C ASN A 310 1.02 3.95 7.96
N HIS A 311 0.53 4.36 6.80
CA HIS A 311 -0.90 4.24 6.46
C HIS A 311 -1.29 2.75 6.40
N TYR A 312 -2.44 2.41 7.00
CA TYR A 312 -2.99 1.05 7.05
C TYR A 312 -2.12 0.03 7.81
N ALA A 313 -1.14 0.49 8.59
CA ALA A 313 -0.28 -0.37 9.40
C ALA A 313 0.11 0.22 10.76
N GLY A 314 0.11 1.55 10.89
CA GLY A 314 0.52 2.22 12.13
C GLY A 314 2.02 2.11 12.39
N LYS A 315 2.40 2.17 13.66
CA LYS A 315 3.82 2.14 14.10
C LYS A 315 4.53 0.82 13.77
N ASP A 316 3.79 -0.27 13.54
CA ASP A 316 4.37 -1.55 13.09
C ASP A 316 5.09 -1.44 11.74
N LEU A 317 4.85 -0.35 11.00
CA LEU A 317 5.53 -0.03 9.75
C LEU A 317 6.42 1.21 9.82
N ALA A 318 6.73 1.71 11.02
CA ALA A 318 7.72 2.77 11.14
C ALA A 318 9.10 2.24 10.71
N MET A 319 9.81 3.01 9.89
CA MET A 319 11.20 2.73 9.54
C MET A 319 12.11 3.24 10.65
N SER A 320 12.34 2.37 11.63
CA SER A 320 13.10 2.66 12.86
C SER A 320 14.57 2.33 12.77
N PHE A 321 15.45 3.29 13.03
CA PHE A 321 16.90 3.10 13.06
C PHE A 321 17.45 3.22 14.47
N GLN A 322 18.26 2.26 14.88
CA GLN A 322 18.96 2.31 16.16
C GLN A 322 20.13 3.30 16.13
N GLN A 323 20.63 3.67 17.32
CA GLN A 323 21.82 4.50 17.46
C GLN A 323 22.98 3.86 16.69
N GLY A 324 23.55 4.62 15.78
CA GLY A 324 24.70 4.22 14.98
C GLY A 324 24.42 3.21 13.86
N GLU A 325 23.16 2.85 13.59
CA GLU A 325 22.78 1.95 12.51
C GLU A 325 22.99 2.63 11.13
N PRO A 326 23.93 2.13 10.30
CA PRO A 326 24.11 2.64 8.95
C PRO A 326 23.03 2.07 8.03
N TRP A 327 22.63 2.85 7.03
CA TRP A 327 21.62 2.41 6.06
C TRP A 327 21.74 3.22 4.78
N LYS A 328 21.46 2.60 3.63
CA LYS A 328 21.40 3.29 2.35
C LYS A 328 20.32 2.68 1.48
N LYS A 329 19.47 3.51 0.87
CA LYS A 329 18.40 3.07 -0.02
C LYS A 329 18.10 4.11 -1.10
N VAL A 330 17.82 3.60 -2.29
CA VAL A 330 17.28 4.36 -3.42
C VAL A 330 15.75 4.20 -3.48
N PHE A 331 15.04 5.32 -3.59
CA PHE A 331 13.59 5.40 -3.85
C PHE A 331 13.32 5.93 -5.26
N GLY A 332 12.42 5.28 -6.00
CA GLY A 332 12.19 5.54 -7.42
C GLY A 332 13.16 4.75 -8.33
N PRO A 333 13.35 5.18 -9.59
CA PRO A 333 12.70 6.32 -10.25
C PRO A 333 11.19 6.17 -10.49
N PHE A 334 10.46 7.27 -10.32
CA PHE A 334 9.12 7.46 -10.86
C PHE A 334 9.17 8.52 -11.98
N LEU A 335 8.17 8.50 -12.87
CA LEU A 335 8.02 9.45 -13.97
C LEU A 335 6.88 10.43 -13.66
N VAL A 336 7.14 11.73 -13.80
CA VAL A 336 6.08 12.72 -14.00
C VAL A 336 5.82 12.81 -15.50
N HIS A 337 4.70 12.27 -15.95
CA HIS A 337 4.30 12.23 -17.35
C HIS A 337 3.26 13.32 -17.65
N LEU A 338 3.44 14.00 -18.77
CA LEU A 338 2.52 15.02 -19.27
C LEU A 338 2.06 14.62 -20.67
N ASN A 339 0.79 14.83 -20.97
CA ASN A 339 0.24 14.67 -22.31
C ASN A 339 -0.81 15.75 -22.57
N SER A 340 -1.10 16.00 -23.84
CA SER A 340 -2.15 16.91 -24.26
C SER A 340 -2.92 16.32 -25.44
N VAL A 341 -4.15 16.79 -25.62
CA VAL A 341 -4.96 16.48 -26.81
C VAL A 341 -5.33 17.77 -27.54
N PRO A 342 -5.57 17.71 -28.87
CA PRO A 342 -6.01 18.88 -29.64
C PRO A 342 -7.39 19.39 -29.18
N PRO A 343 -7.69 20.69 -29.34
CA PRO A 343 -8.89 21.34 -28.82
C PRO A 343 -10.25 20.66 -29.09
N HIS A 344 -10.33 19.88 -30.16
CA HIS A 344 -11.54 19.22 -30.65
C HIS A 344 -11.68 17.75 -30.18
N GLU A 345 -10.70 17.23 -29.45
CA GLU A 345 -10.74 15.89 -28.89
C GLU A 345 -11.27 15.88 -27.46
N ASP A 346 -11.85 14.75 -27.04
CA ASP A 346 -12.28 14.54 -25.66
C ASP A 346 -11.06 14.45 -24.72
N PRO A 347 -10.90 15.37 -23.74
CA PRO A 347 -9.78 15.32 -22.80
C PRO A 347 -9.76 14.06 -21.92
N LEU A 348 -10.85 13.30 -21.81
CA LEU A 348 -10.83 12.01 -21.12
C LEU A 348 -9.89 10.98 -21.80
N LYS A 349 -9.54 11.16 -23.08
CA LYS A 349 -8.51 10.35 -23.74
C LYS A 349 -7.14 10.47 -23.08
N LEU A 350 -6.87 11.57 -22.37
CA LEU A 350 -5.60 11.78 -21.67
C LEU A 350 -5.33 10.67 -20.64
N TRP A 351 -6.37 10.16 -19.99
CA TRP A 351 -6.26 9.03 -19.06
C TRP A 351 -5.78 7.75 -19.78
N ARG A 352 -6.43 7.39 -20.89
CA ARG A 352 -6.07 6.19 -21.68
C ARG A 352 -4.62 6.25 -22.18
N GLN A 353 -4.19 7.40 -22.67
CA GLN A 353 -2.81 7.62 -23.09
C GLN A 353 -1.81 7.49 -21.92
N ALA A 354 -2.19 7.93 -20.72
CA ALA A 354 -1.36 7.76 -19.52
C ALA A 354 -1.25 6.29 -19.09
N GLU A 355 -2.32 5.51 -19.22
CA GLU A 355 -2.29 4.05 -19.01
C GLU A 355 -1.37 3.35 -20.02
N GLU A 356 -1.45 3.72 -21.30
CA GLU A 356 -0.54 3.21 -22.34
C GLU A 356 0.92 3.54 -22.02
N LYS A 357 1.21 4.78 -21.60
CA LYS A 357 2.55 5.18 -21.17
C LYS A 357 3.00 4.39 -19.95
N MET A 358 2.14 4.16 -18.96
CA MET A 358 2.46 3.34 -17.78
C MET A 358 2.88 1.91 -18.16
N ILE A 359 2.21 1.30 -19.14
CA ILE A 359 2.58 -0.03 -19.66
C ILE A 359 3.98 0.01 -20.29
N VAL A 360 4.30 1.05 -21.08
CA VAL A 360 5.63 1.24 -21.68
C VAL A 360 6.71 1.38 -20.60
N GLU A 361 6.46 2.21 -19.57
CA GLU A 361 7.40 2.40 -18.47
C GLU A 361 7.61 1.12 -17.66
N THR A 362 6.54 0.36 -17.39
CA THR A 362 6.62 -0.93 -16.68
C THR A 362 7.47 -1.94 -17.45
N LYS A 363 7.33 -2.02 -18.78
CA LYS A 363 8.14 -2.90 -19.64
C LYS A 363 9.58 -2.45 -19.80
N SER A 364 9.83 -1.14 -19.66
CA SER A 364 11.16 -0.55 -19.77
C SER A 364 11.96 -0.63 -18.47
N TRP A 365 11.31 -1.03 -17.37
CA TRP A 365 11.95 -1.23 -16.09
C TRP A 365 12.77 -2.55 -16.07
N PRO A 366 13.97 -2.57 -15.46
CA PRO A 366 14.71 -1.46 -14.85
C PRO A 366 15.41 -0.55 -15.85
N TYR A 367 15.38 0.76 -15.59
CA TYR A 367 15.97 1.77 -16.48
C TYR A 367 17.49 1.67 -16.58
N HIS A 368 18.04 1.92 -17.77
CA HIS A 368 19.49 1.93 -18.00
C HIS A 368 20.11 3.32 -17.83
N PHE A 369 19.30 4.38 -17.86
CA PHE A 369 19.79 5.76 -17.94
C PHE A 369 20.24 6.41 -16.60
N PRO A 370 19.71 6.08 -15.38
CA PRO A 370 20.09 6.80 -14.16
C PRO A 370 21.58 6.66 -13.83
N ALA A 371 22.35 7.72 -13.73
CA ALA A 371 23.82 7.67 -13.69
C ALA A 371 24.41 7.15 -12.36
N SER A 372 23.63 7.13 -11.28
CA SER A 372 24.10 6.70 -9.96
C SER A 372 24.47 5.21 -9.91
N GLU A 373 25.62 4.90 -9.30
CA GLU A 373 26.06 3.52 -8.99
C GLU A 373 25.18 2.84 -7.92
N ASP A 374 24.48 3.62 -7.08
CA ASP A 374 23.52 3.09 -6.12
C ASP A 374 22.25 2.54 -6.80
N PHE A 375 22.09 2.81 -8.09
CA PHE A 375 21.04 2.26 -8.93
C PHE A 375 21.62 1.19 -9.87
N PRO A 376 21.55 -0.11 -9.50
CA PRO A 376 22.08 -1.16 -10.35
C PRO A 376 21.30 -1.22 -11.67
N LYS A 377 22.03 -1.36 -12.77
CA LYS A 377 21.48 -1.47 -14.13
C LYS A 377 20.81 -2.82 -14.34
N SER A 378 20.07 -2.96 -15.44
CA SER A 378 19.36 -4.19 -15.79
C SER A 378 20.27 -5.43 -15.81
N ASN A 379 21.46 -5.32 -16.41
CA ASN A 379 22.46 -6.40 -16.47
C ASN A 379 23.17 -6.69 -15.14
N GLN A 380 22.99 -5.85 -14.11
CA GLN A 380 23.54 -6.04 -12.77
C GLN A 380 22.49 -6.60 -11.79
N ARG A 381 21.32 -6.97 -12.30
CA ARG A 381 20.20 -7.50 -11.52
C ARG A 381 19.98 -8.97 -11.87
N GLY A 382 19.51 -9.74 -10.89
CA GLY A 382 19.25 -11.17 -11.06
C GLY A 382 17.78 -11.51 -11.31
N SER A 383 17.53 -12.79 -11.57
CA SER A 383 16.19 -13.37 -11.68
C SER A 383 16.05 -14.64 -10.84
N VAL A 384 14.84 -14.89 -10.36
CA VAL A 384 14.45 -16.12 -9.66
C VAL A 384 13.19 -16.68 -10.29
N GLU A 385 13.22 -17.93 -10.70
CA GLU A 385 12.08 -18.65 -11.24
C GLU A 385 11.79 -19.94 -10.47
N GLY A 386 10.57 -20.43 -10.59
CA GLY A 386 10.15 -21.68 -10.01
C GLY A 386 8.66 -21.91 -10.17
N ARG A 387 8.15 -22.94 -9.50
CA ARG A 387 6.73 -23.28 -9.51
C ARG A 387 6.23 -23.55 -8.10
N LEU A 388 5.31 -22.74 -7.62
CA LEU A 388 4.64 -22.95 -6.34
C LEU A 388 3.50 -23.94 -6.49
N LEU A 389 3.51 -24.97 -5.65
CA LEU A 389 2.43 -25.91 -5.42
C LEU A 389 1.90 -25.69 -4.01
N VAL A 390 0.62 -26.01 -3.78
CA VAL A 390 -0.02 -25.98 -2.48
C VAL A 390 -0.53 -27.37 -2.15
N HIS A 391 -0.28 -27.82 -0.93
CA HIS A 391 -0.69 -29.13 -0.44
C HIS A 391 -1.38 -29.00 0.91
N ASP A 392 -2.71 -29.06 0.87
CA ASP A 392 -3.53 -29.23 2.06
C ASP A 392 -4.02 -30.68 2.11
N ARG A 393 -3.42 -31.46 3.01
CA ARG A 393 -3.64 -32.91 3.17
C ARG A 393 -5.08 -33.31 3.49
N PHE A 394 -5.94 -32.37 3.90
CA PHE A 394 -7.36 -32.64 4.14
C PHE A 394 -8.25 -32.30 2.94
N LEU A 395 -7.73 -31.55 1.96
CA LEU A 395 -8.47 -31.17 0.74
C LEU A 395 -8.02 -31.97 -0.48
N ASN A 396 -6.74 -32.34 -0.56
CA ASN A 396 -6.16 -33.03 -1.70
C ASN A 396 -5.15 -34.08 -1.25
N GLU A 397 -5.14 -35.23 -1.92
CA GLU A 397 -4.11 -36.28 -1.73
C GLU A 397 -2.75 -35.88 -2.30
N ASN A 398 -2.74 -35.02 -3.32
CA ASN A 398 -1.54 -34.60 -4.04
C ASN A 398 -1.46 -33.06 -4.11
N PRO A 399 -0.24 -32.49 -4.09
CA PRO A 399 -0.05 -31.06 -4.29
C PRO A 399 -0.71 -30.54 -5.57
N LYS A 400 -1.33 -29.37 -5.48
CA LYS A 400 -1.99 -28.68 -6.61
C LYS A 400 -1.20 -27.43 -6.99
N PRO A 401 -1.34 -26.94 -8.24
CA PRO A 401 -0.81 -25.63 -8.62
C PRO A 401 -1.21 -24.52 -7.66
N GLY A 402 -0.23 -23.76 -7.14
CA GLY A 402 -0.43 -22.51 -6.41
C GLY A 402 -0.88 -21.38 -7.33
N SER A 403 -2.04 -21.56 -7.96
CA SER A 403 -2.55 -20.69 -9.02
C SER A 403 -2.71 -19.27 -8.52
N PHE A 404 -2.15 -18.29 -9.23
CA PHE A 404 -2.28 -16.87 -8.88
C PHE A 404 -1.75 -16.48 -7.50
N ALA A 405 -0.85 -17.29 -6.93
CA ALA A 405 -0.16 -16.98 -5.69
C ALA A 405 0.70 -15.73 -5.84
N TRP A 406 0.72 -14.89 -4.81
CA TRP A 406 1.74 -13.86 -4.69
C TRP A 406 3.03 -14.53 -4.22
N VAL A 407 4.09 -14.39 -5.01
CA VAL A 407 5.43 -14.91 -4.70
C VAL A 407 6.39 -13.74 -4.72
N GLY A 408 7.23 -13.61 -3.69
CA GLY A 408 8.14 -12.49 -3.60
C GLY A 408 9.38 -12.73 -2.78
N LEU A 409 10.37 -11.87 -3.02
CA LEU A 409 11.62 -11.80 -2.29
C LEU A 409 11.60 -10.58 -1.39
N ALA A 410 11.93 -10.77 -0.13
CA ALA A 410 12.13 -9.69 0.84
C ALA A 410 13.28 -10.07 1.78
N ALA A 411 13.60 -9.19 2.73
CA ALA A 411 14.63 -9.46 3.72
C ALA A 411 14.39 -10.80 4.44
N PRO A 412 15.46 -11.55 4.77
CA PRO A 412 15.33 -12.80 5.52
C PRO A 412 14.66 -12.60 6.87
N GLY A 413 13.74 -13.49 7.22
CA GLY A 413 12.95 -13.38 8.44
C GLY A 413 12.06 -14.58 8.72
N LYS A 414 11.08 -14.41 9.60
CA LYS A 414 10.04 -15.40 9.88
C LYS A 414 9.01 -15.40 8.74
N ALA A 415 8.26 -16.49 8.57
CA ALA A 415 7.11 -16.49 7.66
C ALA A 415 6.19 -15.29 7.96
N GLY A 416 5.80 -14.56 6.91
CA GLY A 416 4.98 -13.35 7.03
C GLY A 416 5.70 -12.08 7.47
N SER A 417 7.01 -12.09 7.74
CA SER A 417 7.73 -10.87 8.17
C SER A 417 7.84 -9.80 7.08
N TRP A 418 7.69 -10.19 5.81
CA TRP A 418 7.74 -9.29 4.65
C TRP A 418 6.72 -8.14 4.72
N GLN A 419 5.57 -8.35 5.34
CA GLN A 419 4.53 -7.32 5.48
C GLN A 419 4.93 -6.20 6.47
N ARG A 420 5.99 -6.40 7.26
CA ARG A 420 6.56 -5.41 8.20
C ARG A 420 7.96 -4.96 7.78
N GLU A 421 8.44 -5.38 6.61
CA GLU A 421 9.75 -4.98 6.09
C GLU A 421 9.69 -3.57 5.47
N THR A 422 10.57 -2.68 5.94
CA THR A 422 10.59 -1.24 5.59
C THR A 422 11.93 -0.75 5.04
N LYS A 423 13.04 -1.34 5.49
CA LYS A 423 14.41 -0.87 5.22
C LYS A 423 15.01 -1.46 3.94
N GLY A 424 14.66 -2.70 3.62
CA GLY A 424 15.14 -3.44 2.45
C GLY A 424 14.32 -3.17 1.18
N TYR A 425 14.67 -3.92 0.14
CA TYR A 425 13.93 -4.00 -1.12
C TYR A 425 13.00 -5.21 -1.12
N GLN A 426 11.88 -5.13 -1.85
CA GLN A 426 10.99 -6.26 -2.04
C GLN A 426 10.61 -6.44 -3.51
N PHE A 427 10.49 -7.67 -3.99
CA PHE A 427 10.17 -7.97 -5.38
C PHE A 427 9.04 -8.98 -5.39
N TRP A 428 7.92 -8.65 -6.05
CA TRP A 428 6.70 -9.45 -5.99
C TRP A 428 6.11 -9.64 -7.38
N VAL A 429 5.67 -10.86 -7.66
CA VAL A 429 4.92 -11.22 -8.87
C VAL A 429 3.76 -12.12 -8.49
N GLN A 430 2.78 -12.21 -9.39
CA GLN A 430 1.73 -13.18 -9.30
C GLN A 430 2.08 -14.39 -10.17
N ALA A 431 2.07 -15.59 -9.59
CA ALA A 431 2.25 -16.83 -10.32
C ALA A 431 1.12 -17.02 -11.34
N ASP A 432 1.39 -17.74 -12.43
CA ASP A 432 0.39 -18.08 -13.42
C ASP A 432 -0.61 -19.15 -12.90
N LYS A 433 -1.52 -19.60 -13.78
CA LYS A 433 -2.50 -20.66 -13.47
C LYS A 433 -1.85 -22.01 -13.14
N SER A 434 -0.61 -22.24 -13.56
CA SER A 434 0.15 -23.46 -13.26
C SER A 434 0.94 -23.36 -11.96
N GLY A 435 0.98 -22.18 -11.33
CA GLY A 435 1.82 -21.87 -10.16
C GLY A 435 3.24 -21.45 -10.54
N SER A 436 3.55 -21.30 -11.82
CA SER A 436 4.87 -20.91 -12.29
C SER A 436 5.06 -19.40 -12.13
N PHE A 437 6.26 -18.98 -11.73
CA PHE A 437 6.60 -17.58 -11.51
C PHE A 437 8.02 -17.28 -11.99
N VAL A 438 8.23 -16.03 -12.40
CA VAL A 438 9.55 -15.45 -12.68
C VAL A 438 9.58 -14.06 -12.04
N ILE A 439 10.52 -13.85 -11.12
CA ILE A 439 10.81 -12.55 -10.51
C ILE A 439 12.09 -12.04 -11.17
N GLU A 440 12.00 -10.93 -11.91
CA GLU A 440 13.12 -10.32 -12.62
C GLU A 440 13.55 -8.99 -11.98
N GLY A 441 14.73 -8.49 -12.38
CA GLY A 441 15.20 -7.17 -11.97
C GLY A 441 15.60 -7.09 -10.50
N ILE A 442 15.93 -8.22 -9.87
CA ILE A 442 16.23 -8.31 -8.44
C ILE A 442 17.62 -7.72 -8.16
N ARG A 443 17.72 -6.84 -7.17
CA ARG A 443 19.01 -6.26 -6.75
C ARG A 443 19.89 -7.33 -6.11
N GLU A 444 21.19 -7.17 -6.21
CA GLU A 444 22.15 -7.98 -5.44
C GLU A 444 21.80 -7.95 -3.94
N GLY A 445 21.83 -9.11 -3.30
CA GLY A 445 21.52 -9.22 -1.88
C GLY A 445 21.14 -10.63 -1.43
N SER A 446 20.86 -10.75 -0.13
CA SER A 446 20.36 -11.98 0.50
C SER A 446 18.89 -11.82 0.81
N TYR A 447 18.06 -12.75 0.33
CA TYR A 447 16.60 -12.69 0.43
C TYR A 447 16.03 -13.99 0.96
N SER A 448 14.85 -13.94 1.58
CA SER A 448 13.98 -15.11 1.69
C SER A 448 12.88 -14.99 0.64
N LEU A 449 12.49 -16.14 0.07
CA LEU A 449 11.30 -16.23 -0.76
C LEU A 449 10.08 -16.49 0.11
N TYR A 450 9.06 -15.67 -0.07
CA TYR A 450 7.77 -15.76 0.59
C TYR A 450 6.67 -15.99 -0.43
N ALA A 451 5.58 -16.61 0.00
CA ALA A 451 4.37 -16.62 -0.80
C ALA A 451 3.11 -16.64 0.05
N PHE A 452 2.02 -16.16 -0.52
CA PHE A 452 0.68 -16.35 -0.01
C PHE A 452 -0.30 -16.43 -1.18
N LEU A 453 -1.43 -17.07 -0.97
CA LEU A 453 -2.43 -17.25 -2.03
C LEU A 453 -3.82 -17.34 -1.45
N ARG A 454 -4.78 -16.85 -2.22
CA ARG A 454 -6.20 -16.92 -1.90
C ARG A 454 -6.65 -18.37 -1.71
N GLY A 455 -7.50 -18.60 -0.73
CA GLY A 455 -8.03 -19.93 -0.41
C GLY A 455 -7.24 -20.69 0.66
N PHE A 456 -6.10 -20.14 1.12
CA PHE A 456 -5.31 -20.74 2.18
C PHE A 456 -4.80 -19.71 3.18
N VAL A 457 -4.97 -19.99 4.48
CA VAL A 457 -4.36 -19.18 5.55
C VAL A 457 -2.85 -19.34 5.57
N GLY A 458 -2.16 -18.35 6.14
CA GLY A 458 -0.73 -18.43 6.49
C GLY A 458 0.20 -17.80 5.46
N ASP A 459 1.49 -18.00 5.69
CA ASP A 459 2.58 -17.48 4.88
C ASP A 459 3.55 -18.62 4.57
N TYR A 460 3.76 -18.87 3.28
CA TYR A 460 4.87 -19.69 2.84
C TYR A 460 6.19 -18.92 3.02
N LYS A 461 7.22 -19.63 3.45
CA LYS A 461 8.61 -19.18 3.42
C LYS A 461 9.49 -20.32 2.93
N TYR A 462 10.32 -20.05 1.94
CA TYR A 462 11.34 -20.97 1.49
C TYR A 462 12.39 -21.22 2.59
N GLN A 463 12.87 -22.46 2.68
CA GLN A 463 13.66 -22.96 3.80
C GLN A 463 15.04 -22.27 3.89
N SER A 464 15.62 -21.94 2.73
CA SER A 464 16.94 -21.34 2.62
C SER A 464 16.86 -19.90 2.11
N ASN A 465 17.87 -19.10 2.46
CA ASN A 465 18.03 -17.78 1.86
C ASN A 465 18.54 -17.93 0.42
N ILE A 466 18.09 -17.04 -0.45
CA ILE A 466 18.49 -16.93 -1.85
C ILE A 466 19.50 -15.78 -1.93
N ILE A 467 20.69 -16.10 -2.45
CA ILE A 467 21.75 -15.11 -2.67
C ILE A 467 21.70 -14.70 -4.15
N ILE A 468 21.36 -13.44 -4.38
CA ILE A 468 21.32 -12.85 -5.72
C ILE A 468 22.66 -12.22 -6.00
N LEU A 469 23.33 -12.70 -7.04
CA LEU A 469 24.54 -12.07 -7.60
C LEU A 469 24.17 -11.24 -8.84
N PRO A 470 24.99 -10.25 -9.23
CA PRO A 470 24.75 -9.48 -10.46
C PRO A 470 24.58 -10.38 -11.69
N GLY A 471 23.48 -10.21 -12.42
CA GLY A 471 23.16 -11.01 -13.62
C GLY A 471 22.84 -12.49 -13.38
N SER A 472 22.72 -12.93 -12.12
CA SER A 472 22.40 -14.33 -11.80
C SER A 472 20.98 -14.71 -12.21
N SER A 473 20.80 -15.98 -12.59
CA SER A 473 19.48 -16.58 -12.80
C SER A 473 19.38 -17.86 -11.98
N ILE A 474 18.37 -17.94 -11.13
CA ILE A 474 18.18 -19.03 -10.18
C ILE A 474 16.85 -19.73 -10.45
N ASN A 475 16.90 -21.03 -10.68
CA ASN A 475 15.71 -21.87 -10.79
C ASN A 475 15.55 -22.71 -9.53
N LEU A 476 14.41 -22.55 -8.85
CA LEU A 476 14.10 -23.24 -7.59
C LEU A 476 13.30 -24.54 -7.79
N GLY A 477 12.94 -24.87 -9.02
CA GLY A 477 12.10 -26.02 -9.35
C GLY A 477 10.71 -25.92 -8.71
N ASN A 478 10.19 -27.06 -8.27
CA ASN A 478 8.90 -27.12 -7.58
C ASN A 478 9.07 -26.82 -6.09
N LEU A 479 8.28 -25.88 -5.61
CA LEU A 479 8.17 -25.49 -4.21
C LEU A 479 6.80 -25.94 -3.69
N VAL A 480 6.73 -26.56 -2.51
CA VAL A 480 5.46 -27.00 -1.92
C VAL A 480 5.16 -26.17 -0.69
N TYR A 481 4.06 -25.43 -0.73
CA TYR A 481 3.48 -24.79 0.43
C TYR A 481 2.50 -25.74 1.11
N GLU A 482 2.74 -26.02 2.39
CA GLU A 482 1.79 -26.74 3.27
C GLU A 482 1.15 -25.72 4.22
N PRO A 483 -0.08 -25.27 3.95
CA PRO A 483 -0.78 -24.31 4.81
C PRO A 483 -1.01 -24.87 6.21
N PRO A 484 -1.05 -24.02 7.25
CA PRO A 484 -1.37 -24.44 8.61
C PRO A 484 -2.65 -25.27 8.67
N ARG A 485 -2.56 -26.48 9.23
CA ARG A 485 -3.63 -27.47 9.25
C ARG A 485 -3.36 -28.53 10.32
N ASN A 486 -4.26 -28.66 11.29
CA ASN A 486 -4.17 -29.64 12.38
C ASN A 486 -5.21 -30.76 12.24
N GLY A 487 -6.39 -30.45 11.70
CA GLY A 487 -7.47 -31.42 11.53
C GLY A 487 -8.44 -31.10 10.39
N PRO A 488 -9.47 -31.96 10.20
CA PRO A 488 -10.49 -31.73 9.19
C PRO A 488 -11.33 -30.50 9.54
N THR A 489 -11.68 -29.68 8.55
CA THR A 489 -12.60 -28.56 8.74
C THR A 489 -13.96 -29.08 9.20
N LEU A 490 -14.47 -28.56 10.32
CA LEU A 490 -15.84 -28.77 10.77
C LEU A 490 -16.77 -27.69 10.22
N TRP A 491 -16.30 -26.45 10.23
CA TRP A 491 -16.95 -25.30 9.59
C TRP A 491 -15.95 -24.16 9.40
N GLU A 492 -16.32 -23.22 8.54
CA GLU A 492 -15.52 -22.04 8.21
C GLU A 492 -16.42 -20.82 7.90
N ILE A 493 -15.87 -19.61 8.03
CA ILE A 493 -16.52 -18.33 7.78
C ILE A 493 -15.53 -17.45 7.00
N GLY A 494 -15.94 -16.92 5.85
CA GLY A 494 -15.11 -16.04 4.99
C GLY A 494 -14.29 -16.81 3.94
N ILE A 495 -13.40 -16.08 3.26
CA ILE A 495 -12.44 -16.60 2.28
C ILE A 495 -11.05 -16.14 2.73
N PRO A 496 -10.06 -17.02 2.91
CA PRO A 496 -8.73 -16.58 3.32
C PRO A 496 -8.03 -15.91 2.13
N ASP A 497 -8.15 -14.59 2.03
CA ASP A 497 -7.53 -13.75 1.01
C ASP A 497 -6.95 -12.43 1.55
N ARG A 498 -6.85 -12.33 2.88
CA ARG A 498 -6.34 -11.20 3.66
C ARG A 498 -7.25 -9.97 3.58
N SER A 499 -8.53 -10.17 3.31
CA SER A 499 -9.49 -9.10 3.08
C SER A 499 -10.76 -9.31 3.90
N ALA A 500 -11.45 -8.21 4.21
CA ALA A 500 -12.80 -8.26 4.75
C ALA A 500 -13.88 -7.93 3.70
N ALA A 501 -13.50 -7.87 2.41
CA ALA A 501 -14.34 -7.36 1.32
C ALA A 501 -15.59 -8.19 1.07
N GLU A 502 -15.55 -9.49 1.38
CA GLU A 502 -16.65 -10.42 1.14
C GLU A 502 -17.71 -10.41 2.23
N PHE A 503 -17.41 -9.83 3.40
CA PHE A 503 -18.33 -9.72 4.52
C PHE A 503 -19.38 -8.62 4.31
N PHE A 504 -20.33 -8.53 5.22
CA PHE A 504 -21.41 -7.56 5.14
C PHE A 504 -20.90 -6.13 5.41
N ILE A 505 -20.76 -5.39 4.31
CA ILE A 505 -20.52 -3.95 4.29
C ILE A 505 -21.88 -3.25 4.12
N PRO A 506 -22.33 -2.43 5.09
CA PRO A 506 -23.62 -1.76 5.02
C PRO A 506 -23.61 -0.59 4.02
N ASP A 507 -24.79 -0.06 3.70
CA ASP A 507 -24.89 1.21 2.98
C ASP A 507 -24.43 2.39 3.85
N PRO A 508 -24.01 3.53 3.28
CA PRO A 508 -23.80 4.75 4.05
C PRO A 508 -25.10 5.30 4.63
N ARG A 509 -24.99 6.23 5.59
CA ARG A 509 -26.13 7.08 5.94
C ARG A 509 -26.42 8.00 4.74
N PRO A 510 -27.70 8.20 4.34
CA PRO A 510 -28.02 8.93 3.12
C PRO A 510 -27.39 10.33 3.03
N ASN A 511 -27.28 11.03 4.16
CA ASN A 511 -26.70 12.38 4.26
C ASN A 511 -25.16 12.44 4.27
N LEU A 512 -24.47 11.29 4.19
CA LEU A 512 -23.01 11.18 4.16
C LEU A 512 -22.50 10.43 2.92
N THR A 513 -23.37 10.25 1.93
CA THR A 513 -23.09 9.44 0.75
C THR A 513 -22.12 10.16 -0.18
N ASN A 514 -21.01 9.50 -0.55
CA ASN A 514 -20.19 9.92 -1.67
C ASN A 514 -20.71 9.24 -2.95
N ARG A 515 -21.12 10.02 -3.95
CA ARG A 515 -21.80 9.48 -5.13
C ARG A 515 -20.88 8.71 -6.08
N LEU A 516 -19.57 8.90 -5.98
CA LEU A 516 -18.58 8.15 -6.76
C LEU A 516 -18.69 6.64 -6.55
N TYR A 517 -19.04 6.21 -5.33
CA TYR A 517 -19.11 4.79 -4.97
C TYR A 517 -20.54 4.25 -4.96
N LEU A 518 -21.52 5.04 -5.39
CA LEU A 518 -22.88 4.52 -5.61
C LEU A 518 -22.83 3.55 -6.79
N HIS A 519 -23.33 2.34 -6.58
CA HIS A 519 -23.35 1.25 -7.58
C HIS A 519 -21.97 0.64 -7.92
N ASP A 520 -20.93 0.89 -7.13
CA ASP A 520 -19.65 0.18 -7.23
C ASP A 520 -19.47 -0.80 -6.07
N GLU A 521 -19.97 -2.03 -6.24
CA GLU A 521 -19.88 -3.08 -5.22
C GLU A 521 -18.44 -3.38 -4.75
N GLN A 522 -17.45 -3.16 -5.62
CA GLN A 522 -16.03 -3.40 -5.25
C GLN A 522 -15.50 -2.28 -4.36
N ASN A 523 -15.95 -1.04 -4.55
CA ASN A 523 -15.47 0.13 -3.84
C ASN A 523 -16.46 0.72 -2.82
N LYS A 524 -17.62 0.09 -2.60
CA LYS A 524 -18.63 0.59 -1.64
C LYS A 524 -18.11 0.73 -0.22
N HIS A 525 -17.10 -0.05 0.16
CA HIS A 525 -16.40 0.06 1.43
C HIS A 525 -15.71 1.42 1.64
N ARG A 526 -15.59 2.23 0.56
CA ARG A 526 -15.02 3.57 0.59
C ARG A 526 -16.00 4.68 0.97
N GLN A 527 -17.20 4.32 1.37
CA GLN A 527 -18.16 5.27 1.92
C GLN A 527 -17.80 5.64 3.36
N TYR A 528 -18.03 6.90 3.72
CA TYR A 528 -17.78 7.37 5.08
C TYR A 528 -18.80 6.82 6.08
N GLY A 529 -18.32 6.51 7.30
CA GLY A 529 -19.19 6.20 8.44
C GLY A 529 -19.70 4.76 8.49
N LEU A 530 -19.22 3.87 7.63
CA LEU A 530 -19.71 2.50 7.56
C LEU A 530 -19.48 1.70 8.85
N TRP A 531 -18.41 1.97 9.60
CA TRP A 531 -18.18 1.36 10.90
C TRP A 531 -19.28 1.71 11.92
N ASP A 532 -19.77 2.96 11.92
CA ASP A 532 -20.76 3.45 12.89
C ASP A 532 -22.15 2.86 12.63
N ARG A 533 -22.39 2.36 11.40
CA ARG A 533 -23.60 1.60 11.07
C ARG A 533 -23.77 0.35 11.93
N TYR A 534 -22.71 -0.18 12.53
CA TYR A 534 -22.81 -1.31 13.47
C TYR A 534 -23.79 -0.99 14.61
N THR A 535 -23.73 0.22 15.17
CA THR A 535 -24.65 0.66 16.24
C THR A 535 -26.10 0.75 15.75
N ASP A 536 -26.31 1.18 14.50
CA ASP A 536 -27.64 1.31 13.91
C ASP A 536 -28.29 -0.07 13.70
N ILE A 537 -27.49 -1.08 13.35
CA ILE A 537 -27.94 -2.45 13.04
C ILE A 537 -28.06 -3.30 14.32
N TYR A 538 -27.16 -3.09 15.28
CA TYR A 538 -27.04 -3.86 16.53
C TYR A 538 -27.23 -2.98 17.79
N PRO A 539 -28.36 -2.27 17.95
CA PRO A 539 -28.50 -1.21 18.95
C PRO A 539 -28.61 -1.68 20.40
N ARG A 540 -28.86 -2.98 20.63
CA ARG A 540 -29.12 -3.55 21.97
C ARG A 540 -28.38 -4.86 22.25
N HIS A 541 -28.10 -5.63 21.21
CA HIS A 541 -27.40 -6.92 21.28
C HIS A 541 -26.36 -6.95 20.17
N ASP A 542 -25.31 -7.73 20.37
CA ASP A 542 -24.26 -7.92 19.38
C ASP A 542 -24.60 -9.05 18.40
N LEU A 543 -23.79 -9.14 17.34
CA LEU A 543 -23.92 -10.11 16.27
C LEU A 543 -23.91 -11.56 16.79
N VAL A 544 -24.90 -12.35 16.37
CA VAL A 544 -24.97 -13.80 16.58
C VAL A 544 -25.01 -14.49 15.22
N TYR A 545 -24.01 -15.32 14.95
CA TYR A 545 -23.85 -16.06 13.71
C TYR A 545 -24.00 -17.56 13.96
N THR A 546 -24.99 -18.19 13.34
CA THR A 546 -25.27 -19.63 13.47
C THR A 546 -24.80 -20.37 12.23
N ILE A 547 -23.83 -21.28 12.42
CA ILE A 547 -23.28 -22.12 11.36
C ILE A 547 -24.39 -22.93 10.69
N GLY A 548 -24.41 -22.93 9.36
CA GLY A 548 -25.43 -23.62 8.55
C GLY A 548 -26.75 -22.87 8.39
N VAL A 549 -26.91 -21.71 9.07
CA VAL A 549 -28.12 -20.86 8.95
C VAL A 549 -27.78 -19.50 8.37
N ASN A 550 -26.76 -18.83 8.91
CA ASN A 550 -26.36 -17.50 8.48
C ASN A 550 -25.43 -17.52 7.26
N ASN A 551 -25.40 -16.41 6.51
CA ASN A 551 -24.53 -16.20 5.37
C ASN A 551 -23.55 -15.07 5.68
N TYR A 552 -22.24 -15.34 5.66
CA TYR A 552 -21.22 -14.36 6.06
C TYR A 552 -21.22 -13.09 5.19
N ARG A 553 -21.70 -13.17 3.94
CA ARG A 553 -21.79 -12.01 3.04
C ARG A 553 -22.88 -11.01 3.45
N ARG A 554 -23.81 -11.44 4.31
CA ARG A 554 -25.00 -10.67 4.71
C ARG A 554 -25.13 -10.48 6.22
N ASP A 555 -24.66 -11.46 6.98
CA ASP A 555 -24.92 -11.57 8.41
C ASP A 555 -23.65 -11.44 9.26
N TRP A 556 -22.46 -11.37 8.63
CA TRP A 556 -21.20 -11.12 9.30
C TRP A 556 -20.72 -9.72 8.97
N PHE A 557 -20.79 -8.78 9.91
CA PHE A 557 -20.42 -7.39 9.67
C PHE A 557 -18.90 -7.29 9.37
N PHE A 558 -18.51 -6.42 8.45
CA PHE A 558 -17.12 -6.38 7.94
C PHE A 558 -16.05 -6.02 8.99
N ALA A 559 -16.42 -5.30 10.06
CA ALA A 559 -15.51 -4.90 11.12
C ALA A 559 -16.15 -5.04 12.52
N GLN A 560 -15.51 -5.79 13.42
CA GLN A 560 -15.91 -5.81 14.81
C GLN A 560 -15.35 -4.58 15.52
N VAL A 561 -16.23 -3.61 15.73
CA VAL A 561 -15.95 -2.31 16.37
C VAL A 561 -16.74 -2.17 17.67
N PRO A 562 -16.42 -1.17 18.51
CA PRO A 562 -17.17 -0.91 19.73
C PRO A 562 -18.53 -0.31 19.36
N ARG A 563 -19.56 -0.56 20.17
CA ARG A 563 -20.88 0.03 19.96
C ARG A 563 -20.94 1.42 20.58
N ARG A 564 -21.48 2.40 19.86
CA ARG A 564 -21.68 3.75 20.39
C ARG A 564 -22.87 3.77 21.34
N THR A 565 -22.67 4.29 22.55
CA THR A 565 -23.73 4.48 23.56
C THR A 565 -24.47 5.80 23.37
N ARG A 566 -25.57 6.00 24.11
CA ARG A 566 -26.33 7.27 24.10
C ARG A 566 -25.51 8.47 24.59
N ASN A 567 -24.50 8.25 25.44
CA ASN A 567 -23.64 9.30 25.98
C ASN A 567 -22.43 9.58 25.06
N MET A 568 -22.46 9.10 23.81
CA MET A 568 -21.35 9.20 22.85
C MET A 568 -20.05 8.55 23.34
N THR A 569 -20.16 7.60 24.27
CA THR A 569 -19.05 6.71 24.65
C THR A 569 -19.11 5.44 23.82
N TYR A 570 -18.09 4.60 23.94
CA TYR A 570 -17.97 3.36 23.18
C TYR A 570 -17.87 2.18 24.14
N GLU A 571 -18.68 1.14 23.90
CA GLU A 571 -18.66 -0.09 24.70
C GLU A 571 -18.13 -1.27 23.88
N MET A 572 -17.44 -2.18 24.58
CA MET A 572 -16.94 -3.42 24.00
C MET A 572 -18.07 -4.23 23.34
N THR A 573 -17.75 -4.99 22.29
CA THR A 573 -18.73 -5.84 21.59
C THR A 573 -18.34 -7.31 21.68
N THR A 574 -19.33 -8.18 21.88
CA THR A 574 -19.14 -9.63 21.97
C THR A 574 -19.99 -10.36 20.94
N TRP A 575 -19.36 -10.77 19.84
CA TRP A 575 -20.01 -11.57 18.81
C TRP A 575 -20.08 -13.04 19.24
N GLN A 576 -21.08 -13.76 18.73
CA GLN A 576 -21.26 -15.18 19.05
C GLN A 576 -21.28 -16.01 17.78
N ILE A 577 -20.51 -17.09 17.74
CA ILE A 577 -20.64 -18.15 16.74
C ILE A 577 -21.34 -19.34 17.40
N VAL A 578 -22.51 -19.71 16.91
CA VAL A 578 -23.30 -20.86 17.38
C VAL A 578 -23.16 -22.00 16.37
N PHE A 579 -22.82 -23.19 16.84
CA PHE A 579 -22.63 -24.36 15.97
C PHE A 579 -23.00 -25.65 16.68
N LEU A 580 -23.31 -26.68 15.89
CA LEU A 580 -23.66 -28.01 16.41
C LEU A 580 -22.47 -28.96 16.24
N LEU A 581 -22.22 -29.78 17.26
CA LEU A 581 -21.32 -30.94 17.18
C LEU A 581 -22.10 -32.20 17.54
N GLU A 582 -22.17 -33.19 16.65
CA GLU A 582 -22.84 -34.46 16.94
C GLU A 582 -22.16 -35.19 18.10
N ALA A 583 -20.83 -35.27 18.07
CA ALA A 583 -20.00 -35.91 19.08
C ALA A 583 -18.76 -35.07 19.40
N VAL A 584 -18.39 -35.04 20.68
CA VAL A 584 -17.16 -34.38 21.15
C VAL A 584 -16.19 -35.39 21.73
N ARG A 585 -14.95 -35.36 21.24
CA ARG A 585 -13.84 -36.15 21.80
C ARG A 585 -13.19 -35.37 22.95
N LYS A 586 -13.73 -35.51 24.16
CA LYS A 586 -13.34 -34.74 25.36
C LYS A 586 -11.83 -34.75 25.67
N GLY A 587 -11.13 -35.85 25.41
CA GLY A 587 -9.68 -36.00 25.64
C GLY A 587 -8.77 -35.59 24.47
N ARG A 588 -9.29 -34.89 23.46
CA ARG A 588 -8.53 -34.47 22.27
C ARG A 588 -8.64 -32.96 22.07
N ASN A 589 -7.65 -32.39 21.40
CA ASN A 589 -7.66 -30.97 21.03
C ASN A 589 -8.26 -30.78 19.66
N TYR A 590 -9.12 -29.78 19.54
CA TYR A 590 -9.61 -29.16 18.32
C TYR A 590 -8.74 -27.93 18.05
N THR A 591 -8.88 -27.30 16.88
CA THR A 591 -8.16 -26.06 16.57
C THR A 591 -9.11 -25.00 16.02
N LEU A 592 -9.01 -23.78 16.53
CA LEU A 592 -9.64 -22.60 15.95
C LEU A 592 -8.57 -21.74 15.26
N GLN A 593 -8.66 -21.62 13.94
CA GLN A 593 -7.87 -20.68 13.16
C GLN A 593 -8.64 -19.36 13.04
N ILE A 594 -8.01 -18.25 13.40
CA ILE A 594 -8.54 -16.89 13.16
C ILE A 594 -7.51 -16.09 12.39
N ALA A 595 -7.88 -15.71 11.18
CA ALA A 595 -7.17 -14.76 10.35
C ALA A 595 -7.88 -13.40 10.42
N LEU A 596 -7.11 -12.34 10.68
CA LEU A 596 -7.59 -10.96 10.66
C LEU A 596 -6.96 -10.23 9.47
N ALA A 597 -7.81 -9.55 8.70
CA ALA A 597 -7.40 -8.66 7.62
C ALA A 597 -6.84 -7.34 8.15
N ALA A 598 -7.28 -6.88 9.33
CA ALA A 598 -6.82 -5.65 9.98
C ALA A 598 -7.04 -5.69 11.50
N ALA A 599 -6.26 -4.90 12.23
CA ALA A 599 -6.46 -4.62 13.64
C ALA A 599 -6.05 -3.18 13.99
N ALA A 600 -6.93 -2.48 14.70
CA ALA A 600 -6.74 -1.10 15.11
C ALA A 600 -6.84 -0.99 16.63
N GLN A 601 -5.70 -1.02 17.35
CA GLN A 601 -5.63 -0.98 18.82
C GLN A 601 -6.70 -1.87 19.47
N ALA A 602 -6.76 -3.12 19.03
CA ALA A 602 -7.79 -4.08 19.41
C ALA A 602 -7.23 -5.15 20.34
N GLU A 603 -8.09 -5.73 21.17
CA GLU A 603 -7.80 -6.98 21.86
C GLU A 603 -8.99 -7.90 21.64
N LEU A 604 -8.74 -9.05 21.02
CA LEU A 604 -9.74 -10.07 20.78
C LEU A 604 -9.61 -11.16 21.84
N GLN A 605 -10.65 -11.30 22.66
CA GLN A 605 -10.77 -12.33 23.68
C GLN A 605 -11.78 -13.40 23.26
N ILE A 606 -11.42 -14.66 23.46
CA ILE A 606 -12.21 -15.80 22.98
C ILE A 606 -12.61 -16.67 24.16
N ARG A 607 -13.88 -17.09 24.18
CA ARG A 607 -14.45 -17.99 25.21
C ARG A 607 -15.34 -19.06 24.59
N PHE A 608 -15.39 -20.24 25.20
CA PHE A 608 -16.25 -21.35 24.76
C PHE A 608 -17.37 -21.66 25.77
N ASN A 609 -18.58 -21.94 25.27
CA ASN A 609 -19.70 -22.56 26.00
C ASN A 609 -20.09 -21.99 27.37
N GLY A 610 -19.90 -20.70 27.60
CA GLY A 610 -20.36 -20.05 28.83
C GLY A 610 -19.37 -20.14 29.99
N HIS A 611 -18.07 -20.33 29.73
CA HIS A 611 -17.04 -19.73 30.59
C HIS A 611 -17.46 -18.26 30.81
N LYS A 612 -17.84 -17.91 32.04
CA LYS A 612 -18.53 -16.63 32.34
C LYS A 612 -17.82 -15.48 31.62
N LEU A 613 -18.55 -14.56 30.97
CA LEU A 613 -17.93 -13.44 30.25
C LEU A 613 -16.95 -12.64 31.14
N ASN A 614 -17.22 -12.60 32.45
CA ASN A 614 -16.38 -11.94 33.46
C ASN A 614 -15.20 -12.79 33.97
N ALA A 615 -15.08 -14.05 33.53
CA ALA A 615 -13.94 -14.91 33.81
C ALA A 615 -12.79 -14.65 32.81
N LYS A 616 -11.60 -15.14 33.17
CA LYS A 616 -10.42 -15.11 32.29
C LYS A 616 -10.78 -15.72 30.92
N PRO A 617 -10.44 -15.07 29.81
CA PRO A 617 -10.71 -15.64 28.49
C PRO A 617 -9.87 -16.90 28.27
N ASP A 618 -10.39 -17.81 27.45
CA ASP A 618 -9.69 -19.04 27.08
C ASP A 618 -8.50 -18.73 26.15
N PHE A 619 -8.60 -17.64 25.37
CA PHE A 619 -7.52 -17.05 24.60
C PHE A 619 -7.66 -15.52 24.54
N THR A 620 -6.54 -14.80 24.54
CA THR A 620 -6.50 -13.36 24.23
C THR A 620 -5.34 -13.06 23.31
N THR A 621 -5.55 -12.16 22.35
CA THR A 621 -4.46 -11.63 21.51
C THR A 621 -3.55 -10.66 22.27
N GLY A 622 -4.00 -10.15 23.42
CA GLY A 622 -3.50 -8.88 23.96
C GLY A 622 -3.82 -7.71 23.02
N CYS A 623 -3.29 -6.51 23.31
CA CYS A 623 -3.39 -5.39 22.37
C CYS A 623 -2.58 -5.69 21.10
N ILE A 624 -3.27 -5.71 19.96
CA ILE A 624 -2.70 -5.88 18.62
C ILE A 624 -3.13 -4.75 17.70
N GLY A 625 -2.39 -4.63 16.60
CA GLY A 625 -2.69 -3.63 15.59
C GLY A 625 -2.24 -2.24 15.98
N ARG A 626 -2.82 -1.25 15.29
CA ARG A 626 -2.52 0.21 15.20
C ARG A 626 -2.68 0.67 13.75
N ASP A 627 -3.09 -0.22 12.85
CA ASP A 627 -3.58 0.22 11.56
C ASP A 627 -4.83 1.10 11.74
N ASN A 628 -5.16 1.79 10.67
CA ASN A 628 -6.26 2.74 10.62
C ASN A 628 -7.18 2.42 9.45
N ALA A 629 -7.24 1.14 9.05
CA ALA A 629 -8.05 0.69 7.92
C ALA A 629 -9.54 1.00 8.15
N ILE A 630 -10.07 0.76 9.36
CA ILE A 630 -11.46 1.04 9.73
C ILE A 630 -11.82 2.52 9.52
N ALA A 631 -10.95 3.43 9.96
CA ALA A 631 -11.17 4.87 9.85
C ALA A 631 -11.00 5.38 8.41
N ARG A 632 -10.11 4.74 7.64
CA ARG A 632 -9.60 5.21 6.35
C ARG A 632 -10.12 4.38 5.19
N HIS A 633 -11.39 3.97 5.26
CA HIS A 633 -12.09 3.38 4.11
C HIS A 633 -11.46 2.08 3.59
N GLY A 634 -10.70 1.37 4.43
CA GLY A 634 -10.02 0.14 4.06
C GLY A 634 -10.87 -1.09 4.37
N ILE A 635 -10.48 -2.21 3.75
CA ILE A 635 -11.01 -3.57 4.00
C ILE A 635 -9.91 -4.52 4.46
N HIS A 636 -8.69 -4.02 4.62
CA HIS A 636 -7.54 -4.72 5.17
C HIS A 636 -6.48 -3.71 5.63
N GLY A 637 -5.56 -4.19 6.45
CA GLY A 637 -4.36 -3.53 6.95
C GLY A 637 -3.25 -4.56 7.05
N LEU A 638 -2.65 -4.73 8.23
CA LEU A 638 -1.72 -5.83 8.48
C LEU A 638 -2.47 -7.14 8.74
N TYR A 639 -1.95 -8.24 8.20
CA TYR A 639 -2.49 -9.58 8.37
C TYR A 639 -2.02 -10.21 9.69
N TRP A 640 -2.93 -10.87 10.38
CA TRP A 640 -2.68 -11.60 11.63
C TRP A 640 -3.28 -13.00 11.53
N LEU A 641 -2.56 -14.02 11.98
CA LEU A 641 -3.06 -15.39 12.06
C LEU A 641 -2.82 -15.96 13.45
N PHE A 642 -3.89 -16.48 14.05
CA PHE A 642 -3.87 -17.16 15.34
C PHE A 642 -4.37 -18.58 15.16
N SER A 643 -3.55 -19.56 15.59
CA SER A 643 -3.92 -20.97 15.67
C SER A 643 -4.11 -21.33 17.14
N ILE A 644 -5.36 -21.53 17.54
CA ILE A 644 -5.75 -21.67 18.95
C ILE A 644 -6.09 -23.13 19.23
N ASP A 645 -5.41 -23.73 20.20
CA ASP A 645 -5.74 -25.06 20.69
C ASP A 645 -7.00 -25.00 21.56
N VAL A 646 -7.97 -25.88 21.24
CA VAL A 646 -9.27 -25.95 21.91
C VAL A 646 -9.44 -27.34 22.53
N PRO A 647 -9.18 -27.50 23.83
CA PRO A 647 -9.47 -28.74 24.54
C PRO A 647 -10.92 -29.18 24.33
N GLY A 648 -11.11 -30.44 23.94
CA GLY A 648 -12.45 -31.00 23.76
C GLY A 648 -13.31 -30.94 25.04
N SER A 649 -12.68 -30.83 26.21
CA SER A 649 -13.35 -30.61 27.50
C SER A 649 -14.21 -29.33 27.53
N TRP A 650 -13.83 -28.29 26.77
CA TRP A 650 -14.57 -27.03 26.64
C TRP A 650 -15.82 -27.14 25.75
N LEU A 651 -15.93 -28.21 24.95
CA LEU A 651 -17.00 -28.42 23.97
C LEU A 651 -18.04 -29.42 24.46
N VAL A 652 -19.28 -29.37 23.98
CA VAL A 652 -20.34 -30.33 24.33
C VAL A 652 -20.95 -30.96 23.07
N SER A 653 -21.47 -32.19 23.19
CA SER A 653 -22.36 -32.71 22.14
C SER A 653 -23.63 -31.86 22.10
N GLY A 654 -24.07 -31.50 20.90
CA GLY A 654 -25.17 -30.56 20.67
C GLY A 654 -24.67 -29.14 20.42
N SER A 655 -25.38 -28.16 20.98
CA SER A 655 -25.15 -26.73 20.71
C SER A 655 -23.94 -26.20 21.45
N ASN A 656 -23.01 -25.62 20.70
CA ASN A 656 -21.83 -24.94 21.18
C ASN A 656 -21.84 -23.46 20.82
N ARG A 657 -21.12 -22.65 21.59
CA ARG A 657 -20.94 -21.21 21.37
C ARG A 657 -19.48 -20.82 21.52
N ILE A 658 -18.97 -20.05 20.56
CA ILE A 658 -17.74 -19.27 20.68
C ILE A 658 -18.12 -17.81 20.86
N PHE A 659 -17.59 -17.16 21.88
CA PHE A 659 -17.73 -15.73 22.11
C PHE A 659 -16.45 -15.03 21.67
N LEU A 660 -16.59 -14.03 20.80
CA LEU A 660 -15.52 -13.19 20.28
C LEU A 660 -15.71 -11.78 20.85
N THR A 661 -15.01 -11.46 21.92
CA THR A 661 -15.10 -10.14 22.57
C THR A 661 -13.95 -9.26 22.10
N GLN A 662 -14.26 -8.19 21.36
CA GLN A 662 -13.35 -7.07 21.21
C GLN A 662 -13.47 -6.27 22.51
N SER A 663 -12.43 -6.27 23.35
CA SER A 663 -12.53 -5.78 24.74
C SER A 663 -12.21 -4.29 24.92
N ARG A 664 -11.82 -3.58 23.85
CA ARG A 664 -11.32 -2.19 23.91
C ARG A 664 -12.32 -1.21 23.32
N GLY A 665 -12.92 -0.37 24.16
CA GLY A 665 -13.94 0.60 23.78
C GLY A 665 -13.56 2.06 24.04
N SER A 666 -12.27 2.43 23.98
CA SER A 666 -11.87 3.84 24.20
C SER A 666 -12.12 4.76 22.99
N TYR A 667 -12.23 4.19 21.79
CA TYR A 667 -12.24 4.92 20.52
C TYR A 667 -13.11 4.19 19.48
N PRO A 668 -13.86 4.89 18.59
CA PRO A 668 -14.79 4.28 17.62
C PRO A 668 -14.14 3.27 16.68
N PHE A 669 -12.84 3.42 16.42
CA PHE A 669 -12.11 2.57 15.47
C PHE A 669 -11.36 1.44 16.17
N ASN A 670 -11.48 1.27 17.50
CA ASN A 670 -10.87 0.14 18.19
C ASN A 670 -11.52 -1.17 17.71
N GLY A 671 -10.86 -1.92 16.85
CA GLY A 671 -11.55 -3.05 16.23
C GLY A 671 -10.67 -3.95 15.40
N VAL A 672 -11.28 -5.05 14.95
CA VAL A 672 -10.67 -6.00 14.04
C VAL A 672 -11.52 -6.15 12.80
N MET A 673 -10.88 -6.38 11.66
CA MET A 673 -11.53 -6.90 10.47
C MET A 673 -11.13 -8.35 10.32
N TYR A 674 -12.10 -9.25 10.22
CA TYR A 674 -11.84 -10.66 9.99
C TYR A 674 -11.47 -10.85 8.52
N ASP A 675 -10.56 -11.80 8.26
CA ASP A 675 -10.33 -12.37 6.92
C ASP A 675 -11.04 -13.71 6.85
N TYR A 676 -10.71 -14.60 7.79
CA TYR A 676 -11.21 -15.97 7.74
C TYR A 676 -11.19 -16.62 9.11
N ILE A 677 -12.20 -17.43 9.41
CA ILE A 677 -12.29 -18.23 10.63
C ILE A 677 -12.55 -19.68 10.26
N ARG A 678 -11.79 -20.61 10.82
CA ARG A 678 -11.97 -22.05 10.61
C ARG A 678 -11.88 -22.82 11.91
N PHE A 679 -12.84 -23.71 12.13
CA PHE A 679 -12.80 -24.64 13.24
C PHE A 679 -12.51 -26.06 12.75
N GLU A 680 -11.49 -26.68 13.33
CA GLU A 680 -10.95 -27.96 12.92
C GLU A 680 -11.21 -29.01 13.99
N GLY A 681 -11.58 -30.21 13.54
CA GLY A 681 -11.67 -31.40 14.39
C GLY A 681 -10.29 -31.84 14.90
N PRO A 682 -10.24 -32.81 15.83
CA PRO A 682 -8.97 -33.34 16.28
C PRO A 682 -8.22 -34.03 15.14
N PRO A 683 -6.88 -34.01 15.15
CA PRO A 683 -6.08 -34.74 14.17
C PRO A 683 -6.51 -36.20 14.13
N ARG A 684 -6.69 -36.74 12.92
CA ARG A 684 -6.83 -38.20 12.74
C ARG A 684 -5.52 -38.82 13.26
N GLN A 685 -5.62 -39.90 14.03
CA GLN A 685 -4.42 -40.72 14.25
C GLN A 685 -4.07 -41.27 12.88
N ASP A 686 -2.87 -40.93 12.39
CA ASP A 686 -2.24 -41.75 11.37
C ASP A 686 -2.16 -43.16 11.97
N PHE A 687 -2.87 -44.10 11.36
CA PHE A 687 -2.88 -45.50 11.77
C PHE A 687 -1.57 -46.17 11.40
#